data_AF-A0A0V0TV52-F1
#
_entry.id   AF-A0A0V0TV52-F1
#
_cell.length_a   1.000
_cell.length_b   1.000
_cell.length_c   1.000
_cell.angle_alpha   90.00
_cell.angle_beta   90.00
_cell.angle_gamma   90.00
#
_symmetry.space_group_name_H-M   'P 1'
#
loop_
_entity.id
_entity.type
_entity.pdbx_description
1 polymer ?
#
loop_
_entity_poly.entity_id
_entity_poly.type
_entity_poly.pdbx_seq_one_letter_code
_entity_poly.pdbx_strand_id
1 'polypeptide(L)'
;MEKSDYYYFEMLRSKSTANCGEIAIRILRALNELQIRSVGIYSEQDVNQMHRLKADEAYLVGRGMTAVSAYLNIHEIIKLAKIHDVDAIHPGYGFLSERADFAQACHDASITFIGPSPEVMLRMGDKISARVAAAEAGVSVVPGIENPIENAEEAAEFGKQYGFPVIFKAAYGGGGRGMRRVDKLDQVQEAFNRATSEALAAFGNGLMFVEKFIERPRHIEVQILGDMYGNIVHLYERDCSVQRRHQKIIEIAPAPNLDPQKRQLMLDDAVRLARHVKYENAGTVEFLLDQDGRHYFIEVNARLQVEHTVTEDITGVDLVQAQVRIAEGKSLEELHLCQDLVTPIGSALQCRITAEDPSMDFCPDSGRIEVFRSGEGMGIRIDSASAYAGALISPYYDSLLVKVIAHSRNYKTTVNKMMRALKEFRIRGVKTNIPFLLNVLNNQRFLDGLVDTCFIDENPDLFKFMPSQNRAQKLLRFLKDVKVNGPMTPLVTGIPSAKVTPIVPEYDTRPLLKGWRDVLLEKGPVNFAKEIRKNRGILLTDTTFRDAHQSLLATRVRTYDLQRIAPFLAHAMPNLFSIEMWGGATFDVSMRFLHECPWERLEILRKHVPNIPFQMLLRGANAVGYTSYPDNVVVKFCELAKKSGIDVFRIFDSLNYMPNIILGIEAVANAGKD
;
A
#
# COMPACT_ATOMS: atom_id res chain seq x y z
N MET A 1 15.15 56.11 -24.32
CA MET A 1 16.29 55.24 -23.94
C MET A 1 16.67 55.58 -22.52
N GLU A 2 15.99 54.98 -21.57
CA GLU A 2 16.38 54.98 -20.15
C GLU A 2 16.64 53.53 -19.77
N LYS A 3 17.82 53.28 -19.22
CA LYS A 3 18.26 51.98 -18.73
C LYS A 3 17.44 51.64 -17.50
N SER A 4 16.55 50.64 -17.59
CA SER A 4 15.91 50.04 -16.44
C SER A 4 16.90 49.14 -15.70
N ASP A 5 16.90 49.24 -14.38
CA ASP A 5 17.74 48.51 -13.44
C ASP A 5 17.63 47.00 -13.61
N TYR A 6 18.63 46.38 -14.23
CA TYR A 6 18.86 44.94 -14.10
C TYR A 6 19.57 44.70 -12.77
N TYR A 7 18.85 44.13 -11.80
CA TYR A 7 19.43 43.60 -10.58
C TYR A 7 20.59 42.66 -10.94
N TYR A 8 21.79 42.97 -10.46
CA TYR A 8 22.93 42.05 -10.53
C TYR A 8 22.56 40.79 -9.74
N PHE A 9 22.28 39.68 -10.43
CA PHE A 9 22.12 38.36 -9.80
C PHE A 9 23.49 37.91 -9.26
N GLU A 10 23.78 38.22 -8.00
CA GLU A 10 24.86 37.57 -7.28
C GLU A 10 24.53 36.07 -7.12
N MET A 11 25.57 35.24 -7.17
CA MET A 11 25.45 33.79 -7.00
C MET A 11 24.90 33.49 -5.60
N LEU A 12 23.63 33.05 -5.52
CA LEU A 12 22.92 32.76 -4.27
C LEU A 12 23.69 31.71 -3.45
N ARG A 13 24.19 32.07 -2.28
CA ARG A 13 25.12 31.25 -1.46
C ARG A 13 24.38 30.34 -0.48
N SER A 14 23.20 30.74 -0.01
CA SER A 14 22.42 30.07 1.03
C SER A 14 20.95 30.01 0.66
N LYS A 15 20.34 28.82 0.74
CA LYS A 15 18.93 28.61 0.35
C LYS A 15 18.20 27.79 1.40
N SER A 16 16.95 28.17 1.69
CA SER A 16 16.11 27.55 2.71
C SER A 16 14.97 26.75 2.11
N THR A 17 14.57 25.67 2.77
CA THR A 17 13.30 24.97 2.51
C THR A 17 12.26 25.37 3.55
N ALA A 18 11.15 25.97 3.11
CA ALA A 18 10.03 26.34 3.97
C ALA A 18 8.96 25.23 4.01
N ASN A 19 9.39 23.99 4.24
CA ASN A 19 8.51 22.81 4.20
C ASN A 19 9.03 21.69 5.12
N CYS A 20 8.32 20.56 5.19
CA CYS A 20 8.66 19.37 5.97
C CYS A 20 8.60 18.09 5.13
N GLY A 21 8.93 16.96 5.75
CA GLY A 21 8.74 15.63 5.15
C GLY A 21 9.62 15.37 3.92
N GLU A 22 9.08 14.64 2.94
CA GLU A 22 9.87 14.19 1.78
C GLU A 22 10.37 15.37 0.94
N ILE A 23 9.51 16.37 0.71
CA ILE A 23 9.82 17.45 -0.24
C ILE A 23 10.93 18.34 0.27
N ALA A 24 10.97 18.58 1.59
CA ALA A 24 12.12 19.24 2.21
C ALA A 24 13.39 18.43 1.94
N ILE A 25 13.38 17.11 2.15
CA ILE A 25 14.55 16.25 1.85
C ILE A 25 14.94 16.30 0.37
N ARG A 26 13.96 16.29 -0.55
CA ARG A 26 14.17 16.38 -2.00
C ARG A 26 14.84 17.69 -2.41
N ILE A 27 14.43 18.81 -1.81
CA ILE A 27 15.04 20.13 -2.00
C ILE A 27 16.47 20.14 -1.44
N LEU A 28 16.66 19.66 -0.21
CA LEU A 28 17.97 19.62 0.44
C LEU A 28 18.97 18.78 -0.36
N ARG A 29 18.53 17.66 -0.98
CA ARG A 29 19.36 16.88 -1.92
C ARG A 29 19.82 17.70 -3.12
N ALA A 30 18.90 18.39 -3.79
CA ALA A 30 19.23 19.25 -4.93
C ALA A 30 20.20 20.38 -4.54
N LEU A 31 19.95 21.04 -3.40
CA LEU A 31 20.84 22.09 -2.90
C LEU A 31 22.24 21.56 -2.61
N ASN A 32 22.35 20.39 -1.98
CA ASN A 32 23.64 19.76 -1.70
C ASN A 32 24.39 19.36 -2.99
N GLU A 33 23.70 18.79 -3.98
CA GLU A 33 24.29 18.45 -5.30
C GLU A 33 24.80 19.69 -6.04
N LEU A 34 24.10 20.82 -5.90
CA LEU A 34 24.49 22.12 -6.42
C LEU A 34 25.51 22.86 -5.53
N GLN A 35 25.97 22.24 -4.42
CA GLN A 35 26.93 22.79 -3.46
C GLN A 35 26.49 24.12 -2.82
N ILE A 36 25.20 24.24 -2.51
CA ILE A 36 24.59 25.40 -1.88
C ILE A 36 24.30 25.09 -0.41
N ARG A 37 24.66 26.00 0.50
CA ARG A 37 24.34 25.88 1.93
C ARG A 37 22.83 25.81 2.11
N SER A 38 22.38 24.82 2.88
CA SER A 38 20.97 24.48 3.04
C SER A 38 20.46 24.76 4.45
N VAL A 39 19.35 25.49 4.54
CA VAL A 39 18.67 25.80 5.82
C VAL A 39 17.29 25.13 5.86
N GLY A 40 17.01 24.37 6.91
CA GLY A 40 15.71 23.76 7.16
C GLY A 40 14.93 24.44 8.30
N ILE A 41 13.61 24.29 8.29
CA ILE A 41 12.75 24.67 9.42
C ILE A 41 12.01 23.44 9.97
N TYR A 42 11.69 23.45 11.25
CA TYR A 42 10.89 22.39 11.88
C TYR A 42 10.02 22.93 13.01
N SER A 43 8.89 22.28 13.29
CA SER A 43 8.02 22.58 14.44
C SER A 43 8.48 21.84 15.71
N GLU A 44 7.90 22.13 16.87
CA GLU A 44 8.19 21.36 18.10
C GLU A 44 7.82 19.87 17.96
N GLN A 45 6.76 19.57 17.21
CA GLN A 45 6.30 18.20 16.95
C GLN A 45 7.21 17.44 15.97
N ASP A 46 7.97 18.16 15.14
CA ASP A 46 8.87 17.59 14.13
C ASP A 46 10.33 17.50 14.56
N VAL A 47 10.61 17.65 15.86
CA VAL A 47 11.98 17.59 16.40
C VAL A 47 12.76 16.32 16.02
N ASN A 48 12.06 15.20 15.80
CA ASN A 48 12.65 13.90 15.45
C ASN A 48 12.48 13.52 13.97
N GLN A 49 12.05 14.45 13.11
CA GLN A 49 11.89 14.18 11.69
C GLN A 49 13.21 14.20 10.94
N MET A 50 13.26 13.44 9.84
CA MET A 50 14.47 13.28 9.04
C MET A 50 14.86 14.55 8.28
N HIS A 51 13.90 15.35 7.80
CA HIS A 51 14.23 16.56 7.02
C HIS A 51 15.09 17.55 7.82
N ARG A 52 14.84 17.67 9.13
CA ARG A 52 15.66 18.46 10.06
C ARG A 52 17.14 18.04 10.05
N LEU A 53 17.41 16.74 9.96
CA LEU A 53 18.77 16.18 10.01
C LEU A 53 19.46 16.15 8.64
N LYS A 54 18.79 16.61 7.59
CA LYS A 54 19.32 16.61 6.21
C LYS A 54 19.78 17.99 5.75
N ALA A 55 19.43 19.06 6.46
CA ALA A 55 19.92 20.39 6.19
C ALA A 55 21.25 20.63 6.92
N ASP A 56 22.09 21.53 6.39
CA ASP A 56 23.32 21.94 7.07
C ASP A 56 23.01 22.62 8.41
N GLU A 57 21.96 23.43 8.41
CA GLU A 57 21.40 24.09 9.60
C GLU A 57 19.88 23.94 9.64
N ALA A 58 19.31 23.80 10.84
CA ALA A 58 17.87 23.69 10.99
C ALA A 58 17.36 24.43 12.23
N TYR A 59 16.28 25.19 12.09
CA TYR A 59 15.74 26.05 13.14
C TYR A 59 14.28 25.75 13.47
N LEU A 60 13.97 25.88 14.76
CA LEU A 60 12.60 25.78 15.23
C LEU A 60 11.80 27.00 14.76
N VAL A 61 10.61 26.76 14.22
CA VAL A 61 9.61 27.78 13.86
C VAL A 61 8.32 27.56 14.65
N GLY A 62 7.61 28.63 14.97
CA GLY A 62 6.26 28.59 15.53
C GLY A 62 6.24 28.03 16.94
N ARG A 63 7.20 28.41 17.80
CA ARG A 63 7.26 27.95 19.19
C ARG A 63 5.92 28.18 19.90
N GLY A 64 5.34 27.12 20.47
CA GLY A 64 4.03 27.16 21.15
C GLY A 64 2.82 27.23 20.21
N MET A 65 2.99 27.20 18.89
CA MET A 65 1.91 27.09 17.92
C MET A 65 1.53 25.61 17.68
N THR A 66 0.38 25.40 17.02
CA THR A 66 0.04 24.06 16.54
C THR A 66 1.02 23.62 15.44
N ALA A 67 1.15 22.30 15.27
CA ALA A 67 2.05 21.66 14.33
C ALA A 67 1.99 22.21 12.89
N VAL A 68 0.77 22.48 12.38
CA VAL A 68 0.56 23.02 11.02
C VAL A 68 0.71 24.53 11.00
N SER A 69 0.18 25.25 12.00
CA SER A 69 0.27 26.71 12.06
C SER A 69 1.72 27.20 12.10
N ALA A 70 2.63 26.43 12.69
CA ALA A 70 4.06 26.75 12.71
C ALA A 70 4.66 26.91 11.31
N TYR A 71 4.32 26.01 10.37
CA TYR A 71 4.78 26.07 8.97
C TYR A 71 4.01 27.09 8.12
N LEU A 72 2.94 27.68 8.63
CA LEU A 72 2.17 28.74 7.98
C LEU A 72 2.55 30.15 8.49
N ASN A 73 3.53 30.26 9.40
CA ASN A 73 3.92 31.53 9.99
C ASN A 73 4.93 32.29 9.11
N ILE A 74 4.40 33.04 8.13
CA ILE A 74 5.18 33.84 7.19
C ILE A 74 6.19 34.76 7.90
N HIS A 75 5.75 35.53 8.90
CA HIS A 75 6.60 36.51 9.58
C HIS A 75 7.82 35.87 10.25
N GLU A 76 7.62 34.74 10.93
CA GLU A 76 8.72 34.03 11.61
C GLU A 76 9.67 33.37 10.62
N ILE A 77 9.17 32.80 9.52
CA ILE A 77 10.00 32.21 8.46
C ILE A 77 10.89 33.28 7.81
N ILE A 78 10.32 34.44 7.44
CA ILE A 78 11.09 35.55 6.87
C ILE A 78 12.10 36.09 7.88
N LYS A 79 11.73 36.21 9.16
CA LYS A 79 12.65 36.64 10.22
C LYS A 79 13.83 35.68 10.37
N LEU A 80 13.57 34.37 10.40
CA LEU A 80 14.63 33.35 10.49
C LEU A 80 15.55 33.39 9.27
N ALA A 81 14.98 33.52 8.07
CA ALA A 81 15.75 33.64 6.83
C ALA A 81 16.72 34.85 6.89
N LYS A 82 16.27 36.01 7.39
CA LYS A 82 17.13 37.18 7.59
C LYS A 82 18.21 36.99 8.66
N ILE A 83 17.90 36.33 9.77
CA ILE A 83 18.87 36.09 10.86
C ILE A 83 20.01 35.17 10.41
N HIS A 84 19.72 34.25 9.48
CA HIS A 84 20.65 33.20 9.05
C HIS A 84 21.23 33.41 7.64
N ASP A 85 21.10 34.63 7.10
CA ASP A 85 21.62 35.03 5.79
C ASP A 85 21.20 34.05 4.69
N VAL A 86 19.88 33.85 4.55
CA VAL A 86 19.27 33.03 3.49
C VAL A 86 18.93 33.94 2.30
N ASP A 87 19.48 33.60 1.13
CA ASP A 87 19.28 34.40 -0.09
C ASP A 87 17.99 33.99 -0.84
N ALA A 88 17.56 32.73 -0.71
CA ALA A 88 16.34 32.25 -1.37
C ALA A 88 15.57 31.22 -0.56
N ILE A 89 14.25 31.18 -0.73
CA ILE A 89 13.36 30.20 -0.09
C ILE A 89 12.66 29.37 -1.15
N HIS A 90 12.82 28.05 -1.05
CA HIS A 90 12.02 27.09 -1.80
C HIS A 90 10.84 26.62 -0.93
N PRO A 91 9.59 26.85 -1.37
CA PRO A 91 8.42 26.53 -0.55
C PRO A 91 7.99 25.05 -0.64
N GLY A 92 8.62 24.23 -1.49
CA GLY A 92 8.14 22.89 -1.80
C GLY A 92 6.72 22.90 -2.37
N TYR A 93 5.85 22.07 -1.80
CA TYR A 93 4.42 22.01 -2.12
C TYR A 93 3.57 21.95 -0.87
N GLY A 94 2.32 22.40 -0.95
CA GLY A 94 1.48 22.60 0.24
C GLY A 94 2.00 23.74 1.13
N PHE A 95 1.41 23.92 2.31
CA PHE A 95 1.71 25.04 3.21
C PHE A 95 1.62 26.40 2.51
N LEU A 96 2.76 27.07 2.33
CA LEU A 96 2.87 28.42 1.78
C LEU A 96 3.24 28.45 0.28
N SER A 97 3.34 27.29 -0.38
CA SER A 97 3.81 27.20 -1.78
C SER A 97 2.92 27.86 -2.81
N GLU A 98 1.65 28.09 -2.50
CA GLU A 98 0.67 28.77 -3.38
C GLU A 98 0.21 30.11 -2.79
N ARG A 99 0.91 30.62 -1.77
CA ARG A 99 0.56 31.85 -1.07
C ARG A 99 1.27 33.04 -1.69
N ALA A 100 0.54 33.82 -2.51
CA ALA A 100 1.07 35.03 -3.14
C ALA A 100 1.59 36.06 -2.12
N ASP A 101 0.96 36.16 -0.94
CA ASP A 101 1.41 37.01 0.16
C ASP A 101 2.74 36.53 0.79
N PHE A 102 3.03 35.23 0.76
CA PHE A 102 4.34 34.72 1.18
C PHE A 102 5.42 35.04 0.15
N ALA A 103 5.14 34.86 -1.14
CA ALA A 103 6.05 35.24 -2.22
C ALA A 103 6.34 36.75 -2.19
N GLN A 104 5.31 37.57 -1.96
CA GLN A 104 5.47 39.02 -1.78
C GLN A 104 6.31 39.36 -0.55
N ALA A 105 6.08 38.69 0.59
CA ALA A 105 6.89 38.90 1.79
C ALA A 105 8.37 38.52 1.60
N CYS A 106 8.67 37.52 0.77
CA CYS A 106 10.05 37.21 0.37
C CYS A 106 10.65 38.35 -0.45
N HIS A 107 9.91 38.85 -1.46
CA HIS A 107 10.33 39.96 -2.31
C HIS A 107 10.60 41.24 -1.50
N ASP A 108 9.69 41.62 -0.60
CA ASP A 108 9.82 42.79 0.29
C ASP A 108 10.98 42.64 1.29
N ALA A 109 11.39 41.41 1.55
CA ALA A 109 12.53 41.07 2.39
C ALA A 109 13.86 40.96 1.62
N SER A 110 13.86 41.15 0.29
CA SER A 110 15.00 40.90 -0.60
C SER A 110 15.50 39.45 -0.54
N ILE A 111 14.57 38.51 -0.39
CA ILE A 111 14.83 37.07 -0.43
C ILE A 111 14.17 36.51 -1.69
N THR A 112 14.92 35.80 -2.53
CA THR A 112 14.38 35.21 -3.76
C THR A 112 13.39 34.10 -3.42
N PHE A 113 12.16 34.22 -3.91
CA PHE A 113 11.19 33.12 -3.85
C PHE A 113 11.43 32.16 -5.02
N ILE A 114 11.69 30.88 -4.73
CA ILE A 114 11.92 29.86 -5.77
C ILE A 114 10.56 29.33 -6.22
N GLY A 115 9.94 30.06 -7.15
CA GLY A 115 8.63 29.80 -7.71
C GLY A 115 8.22 30.94 -8.66
N PRO A 116 6.96 30.98 -9.12
CA PRO A 116 6.46 32.07 -9.94
C PRO A 116 6.39 33.39 -9.17
N SER A 117 6.26 34.50 -9.89
CA SER A 117 6.11 35.82 -9.28
C SER A 117 4.79 35.95 -8.47
N PRO A 118 4.73 36.84 -7.45
CA PRO A 118 3.51 37.04 -6.66
C PRO A 118 2.27 37.37 -7.51
N GLU A 119 2.44 38.14 -8.59
CA GLU A 119 1.37 38.49 -9.53
C GLU A 119 0.84 37.25 -10.27
N VAL A 120 1.74 36.41 -10.79
CA VAL A 120 1.36 35.16 -11.47
C VAL A 120 0.69 34.21 -10.50
N MET A 121 1.22 34.07 -9.28
CA MET A 121 0.61 33.24 -8.24
C MET A 121 -0.79 33.73 -7.86
N LEU A 122 -1.01 35.04 -7.74
CA LEU A 122 -2.33 35.60 -7.44
C LEU A 122 -3.31 35.34 -8.60
N ARG A 123 -2.87 35.60 -9.84
CA ARG A 123 -3.70 35.42 -11.04
C ARG A 123 -4.06 33.96 -11.32
N MET A 124 -3.15 33.03 -11.02
CA MET A 124 -3.35 31.60 -11.30
C MET A 124 -3.85 30.81 -10.10
N GLY A 125 -3.70 31.32 -8.87
CA GLY A 125 -4.20 30.71 -7.64
C GLY A 125 -5.70 30.91 -7.41
N ASP A 126 -6.28 32.00 -7.95
CA ASP A 126 -7.73 32.17 -7.99
C ASP A 126 -8.33 31.46 -9.21
N LYS A 127 -9.32 30.60 -8.96
CA LYS A 127 -9.91 29.73 -10.01
C LYS A 127 -10.65 30.52 -11.08
N ILE A 128 -11.23 31.66 -10.73
CA ILE A 128 -11.99 32.48 -11.67
C ILE A 128 -11.00 33.21 -12.57
N SER A 129 -10.00 33.89 -12.00
CA SER A 129 -8.98 34.59 -12.79
C SER A 129 -8.15 33.65 -13.65
N ALA A 130 -7.85 32.44 -13.17
CA ALA A 130 -7.16 31.41 -13.94
C ALA A 130 -7.99 30.95 -15.15
N ARG A 131 -9.31 30.77 -14.98
CA ARG A 131 -10.23 30.42 -16.08
C ARG A 131 -10.33 31.53 -17.12
N VAL A 132 -10.42 32.79 -16.68
CA VAL A 132 -10.42 33.95 -17.59
C VAL A 132 -9.10 33.99 -18.38
N ALA A 133 -7.96 33.82 -17.71
CA ALA A 133 -6.66 33.77 -18.37
C ALA A 133 -6.54 32.62 -19.38
N ALA A 134 -7.10 31.45 -19.07
CA ALA A 134 -7.17 30.32 -20.00
C ALA A 134 -8.02 30.62 -21.23
N ALA A 135 -9.21 31.21 -21.05
CA ALA A 135 -10.08 31.60 -22.14
C ALA A 135 -9.45 32.69 -23.04
N GLU A 136 -8.81 33.70 -22.45
CA GLU A 136 -8.05 34.74 -23.17
C GLU A 136 -6.90 34.14 -23.99
N ALA A 137 -6.22 33.12 -23.44
CA ALA A 137 -5.18 32.37 -24.13
C ALA A 137 -5.74 31.39 -25.18
N GLY A 138 -7.06 31.35 -25.40
CA GLY A 138 -7.71 30.44 -26.34
C GLY A 138 -7.65 28.98 -25.90
N VAL A 139 -7.48 28.69 -24.62
CA VAL A 139 -7.52 27.33 -24.06
C VAL A 139 -8.96 27.01 -23.65
N SER A 140 -9.43 25.82 -24.00
CA SER A 140 -10.80 25.39 -23.68
C SER A 140 -10.98 25.24 -22.17
N VAL A 141 -11.99 25.91 -21.61
CA VAL A 141 -12.37 25.80 -20.19
C VAL A 141 -13.68 25.01 -20.05
N VAL A 142 -13.91 24.41 -18.88
CA VAL A 142 -15.18 23.75 -18.59
C VAL A 142 -16.32 24.80 -18.64
N PRO A 143 -17.42 24.58 -19.37
CA PRO A 143 -18.56 25.50 -19.36
C PRO A 143 -19.04 25.73 -17.91
N GLY A 144 -19.15 26.98 -17.50
CA GLY A 144 -19.51 27.39 -16.14
C GLY A 144 -19.91 28.86 -16.10
N ILE A 145 -20.61 29.28 -15.06
CA ILE A 145 -20.89 30.71 -14.83
C ILE A 145 -19.58 31.41 -14.44
N GLU A 146 -19.29 32.56 -15.06
CA GLU A 146 -18.05 33.31 -14.84
C GLU A 146 -17.98 33.94 -13.44
N ASN A 147 -19.12 34.38 -12.92
CA ASN A 147 -19.23 34.98 -11.58
C ASN A 147 -19.66 33.93 -10.54
N PRO A 148 -19.27 34.10 -9.26
CA PRO A 148 -19.84 33.32 -8.17
C PRO A 148 -21.36 33.45 -8.17
N ILE A 149 -22.05 32.33 -7.94
CA ILE A 149 -23.51 32.29 -7.82
C ILE A 149 -23.92 32.63 -6.39
N GLU A 150 -24.89 33.52 -6.22
CA GLU A 150 -25.37 33.95 -4.90
C GLU A 150 -26.49 33.05 -4.36
N ASN A 151 -27.22 32.40 -5.27
CA ASN A 151 -28.41 31.62 -4.95
C ASN A 151 -28.51 30.34 -5.81
N ALA A 152 -29.41 29.45 -5.40
CA ALA A 152 -29.66 28.19 -6.10
C ALA A 152 -30.41 28.36 -7.43
N GLU A 153 -31.05 29.52 -7.67
CA GLU A 153 -31.83 29.79 -8.88
C GLU A 153 -30.91 29.97 -10.09
N GLU A 154 -29.80 30.69 -9.93
CA GLU A 154 -28.75 30.83 -10.95
C GLU A 154 -28.17 29.47 -11.35
N ALA A 155 -27.92 28.59 -10.38
CA ALA A 155 -27.49 27.21 -10.63
C ALA A 155 -28.55 26.39 -11.40
N ALA A 156 -29.83 26.61 -11.09
CA ALA A 156 -30.94 25.93 -11.75
C ALA A 156 -31.09 26.40 -13.21
N GLU A 157 -30.92 27.69 -13.49
CA GLU A 157 -30.89 28.23 -14.86
C GLU A 157 -29.71 27.69 -15.66
N PHE A 158 -28.51 27.65 -15.07
CA PHE A 158 -27.35 27.04 -15.70
C PHE A 158 -27.59 25.59 -16.07
N GLY A 159 -28.14 24.78 -15.15
CA GLY A 159 -28.48 23.39 -15.41
C GLY A 159 -29.53 23.19 -16.50
N LYS A 160 -30.48 24.13 -16.66
CA LYS A 160 -31.46 24.12 -17.76
C LYS A 160 -30.80 24.46 -19.11
N GLN A 161 -29.85 25.40 -19.12
CA GLN A 161 -29.17 25.85 -20.34
C GLN A 161 -28.11 24.84 -20.84
N TYR A 162 -27.27 24.32 -19.94
CA TYR A 162 -26.11 23.49 -20.28
C TYR A 162 -26.33 21.99 -20.06
N GLY A 163 -27.44 21.62 -19.43
CA GLY A 163 -27.80 20.26 -19.06
C GLY A 163 -27.15 19.79 -17.76
N PHE A 164 -27.80 18.82 -17.12
CA PHE A 164 -27.25 18.07 -15.98
C PHE A 164 -26.47 16.83 -16.46
N PRO A 165 -25.49 16.32 -15.69
CA PRO A 165 -25.09 16.76 -14.35
C PRO A 165 -24.24 18.04 -14.33
N VAL A 166 -24.37 18.79 -13.23
CA VAL A 166 -23.54 19.96 -12.92
C VAL A 166 -22.79 19.72 -11.60
N ILE A 167 -21.74 20.50 -11.35
CA ILE A 167 -20.99 20.44 -10.10
C ILE A 167 -20.87 21.82 -9.47
N PHE A 168 -21.20 21.89 -8.18
CA PHE A 168 -20.89 23.05 -7.36
C PHE A 168 -19.47 22.93 -6.85
N LYS A 169 -18.74 24.04 -6.85
CA LYS A 169 -17.38 24.14 -6.33
C LYS A 169 -17.24 25.43 -5.54
N ALA A 170 -16.54 25.38 -4.41
CA ALA A 170 -16.23 26.57 -3.62
C ALA A 170 -15.12 27.38 -4.31
N ALA A 171 -15.30 28.71 -4.39
CA ALA A 171 -14.36 29.61 -5.07
C ALA A 171 -12.95 29.56 -4.47
N TYR A 172 -12.85 29.49 -3.13
CA TYR A 172 -11.60 29.47 -2.36
C TYR A 172 -11.23 28.06 -1.86
N GLY A 173 -11.84 27.02 -2.43
CA GLY A 173 -11.67 25.63 -1.98
C GLY A 173 -10.63 24.82 -2.77
N GLY A 174 -9.84 24.01 -2.06
CA GLY A 174 -8.86 23.07 -2.61
C GLY A 174 -8.96 21.67 -1.97
N GLY A 175 -8.35 20.65 -2.61
CA GLY A 175 -8.22 19.31 -2.03
C GLY A 175 -9.49 18.47 -1.95
N GLY A 176 -10.49 18.75 -2.80
CA GLY A 176 -11.70 17.93 -2.93
C GLY A 176 -12.87 18.27 -1.99
N ARG A 177 -12.71 19.27 -1.11
CA ARG A 177 -13.74 19.70 -0.14
C ARG A 177 -14.56 20.88 -0.68
N GLY A 178 -15.85 20.95 -0.35
CA GLY A 178 -16.74 21.99 -0.89
C GLY A 178 -17.09 21.80 -2.36
N MET A 179 -17.09 20.56 -2.86
CA MET A 179 -17.56 20.21 -4.20
C MET A 179 -18.74 19.26 -4.13
N ARG A 180 -19.76 19.46 -4.97
CA ARG A 180 -20.95 18.60 -4.96
C ARG A 180 -21.56 18.44 -6.35
N ARG A 181 -21.63 17.19 -6.83
CA ARG A 181 -22.34 16.80 -8.05
C ARG A 181 -23.86 16.91 -7.83
N VAL A 182 -24.56 17.43 -8.84
CA VAL A 182 -26.01 17.53 -8.89
C VAL A 182 -26.49 16.94 -10.20
N ASP A 183 -27.32 15.91 -10.12
CA ASP A 183 -27.76 15.15 -11.29
C ASP A 183 -29.08 15.65 -11.87
N LYS A 184 -29.87 16.37 -11.07
CA LYS A 184 -31.23 16.79 -11.44
C LYS A 184 -31.58 18.14 -10.83
N LEU A 185 -32.53 18.82 -11.48
CA LEU A 185 -33.00 20.15 -11.09
C LEU A 185 -33.60 20.21 -9.68
N ASP A 186 -34.31 19.17 -9.25
CA ASP A 186 -34.95 19.07 -7.92
C ASP A 186 -33.94 18.96 -6.77
N GLN A 187 -32.69 18.58 -7.06
CA GLN A 187 -31.61 18.45 -6.08
C GLN A 187 -30.83 19.75 -5.85
N VAL A 188 -30.97 20.73 -6.75
CA VAL A 188 -30.14 21.95 -6.79
C VAL A 188 -30.19 22.71 -5.46
N GLN A 189 -31.37 22.96 -4.92
CA GLN A 189 -31.54 23.76 -3.71
C GLN A 189 -30.85 23.14 -2.47
N GLU A 190 -31.07 21.84 -2.24
CA GLU A 190 -30.48 21.13 -1.10
C GLU A 190 -28.96 21.00 -1.26
N ALA A 191 -28.50 20.70 -2.48
CA ALA A 191 -27.08 20.57 -2.78
C ALA A 191 -26.33 21.90 -2.62
N PHE A 192 -26.91 23.01 -3.07
CA PHE A 192 -26.34 24.35 -2.92
C PHE A 192 -26.19 24.72 -1.44
N ASN A 193 -27.26 24.62 -0.65
CA ASN A 193 -27.24 24.96 0.77
C ASN A 193 -26.17 24.16 1.55
N ARG A 194 -26.05 22.86 1.25
CA ARG A 194 -25.02 22.01 1.86
C ARG A 194 -23.62 22.40 1.43
N ALA A 195 -23.40 22.62 0.14
CA ALA A 195 -22.08 22.98 -0.38
C ALA A 195 -21.62 24.34 0.16
N THR A 196 -22.50 25.34 0.21
CA THR A 196 -22.24 26.65 0.82
C THR A 196 -21.91 26.55 2.31
N SER A 197 -22.68 25.75 3.07
CA SER A 197 -22.43 25.53 4.50
C SER A 197 -21.08 24.84 4.74
N GLU A 198 -20.74 23.86 3.91
CA GLU A 198 -19.45 23.17 3.95
C GLU A 198 -18.29 24.11 3.61
N ALA A 199 -18.46 24.96 2.59
CA ALA A 199 -17.47 25.95 2.20
C ALA A 199 -17.24 27.02 3.28
N LEU A 200 -18.31 27.53 3.90
CA LEU A 200 -18.22 28.45 5.04
C LEU A 200 -17.48 27.82 6.23
N ALA A 201 -17.82 26.58 6.57
CA ALA A 201 -17.21 25.88 7.70
C ALA A 201 -15.72 25.55 7.44
N ALA A 202 -15.35 25.22 6.21
CA ALA A 202 -14.00 24.80 5.86
C ALA A 202 -13.06 25.96 5.50
N PHE A 203 -13.57 27.00 4.81
CA PHE A 203 -12.76 28.05 4.20
C PHE A 203 -13.12 29.46 4.69
N GLY A 204 -14.15 29.61 5.55
CA GLY A 204 -14.63 30.91 6.02
C GLY A 204 -15.35 31.73 4.95
N ASN A 205 -15.52 31.19 3.75
CA ASN A 205 -16.15 31.85 2.60
C ASN A 205 -17.10 30.88 1.89
N GLY A 206 -18.36 31.30 1.72
CA GLY A 206 -19.43 30.51 1.13
C GLY A 206 -19.65 30.74 -0.37
N LEU A 207 -18.79 31.50 -1.05
CA LEU A 207 -18.94 31.77 -2.48
C LEU A 207 -18.77 30.47 -3.28
N MET A 208 -19.78 30.18 -4.09
CA MET A 208 -19.87 28.98 -4.91
C MET A 208 -19.86 29.35 -6.39
N PHE A 209 -19.39 28.44 -7.23
CA PHE A 209 -19.55 28.51 -8.68
C PHE A 209 -20.11 27.17 -9.19
N VAL A 210 -20.76 27.23 -10.35
CA VAL A 210 -21.33 26.05 -11.02
C VAL A 210 -20.64 25.82 -12.36
N GLU A 211 -20.27 24.56 -12.59
CA GLU A 211 -19.69 24.09 -13.85
C GLU A 211 -20.45 22.88 -14.36
N LYS A 212 -20.35 22.63 -15.66
CA LYS A 212 -20.74 21.35 -16.24
C LYS A 212 -19.90 20.24 -15.61
N PHE A 213 -20.54 19.18 -15.12
CA PHE A 213 -19.81 18.02 -14.63
C PHE A 213 -19.36 17.17 -15.82
N ILE A 214 -18.06 17.01 -15.98
CA ILE A 214 -17.51 16.09 -16.99
C ILE A 214 -17.60 14.68 -16.42
N GLU A 215 -18.29 13.79 -17.13
CA GLU A 215 -18.48 12.41 -16.69
C GLU A 215 -17.28 11.54 -17.09
N ARG A 216 -16.80 10.74 -16.13
CA ARG A 216 -15.67 9.81 -16.30
C ARG A 216 -14.46 10.41 -17.03
N PRO A 217 -13.98 11.61 -16.64
CA PRO A 217 -12.82 12.20 -17.27
C PRO A 217 -11.55 11.43 -16.89
N ARG A 218 -10.54 11.54 -17.75
CA ARG A 218 -9.15 11.38 -17.32
C ARG A 218 -8.66 12.71 -16.78
N HIS A 219 -7.94 12.68 -15.66
CA HIS A 219 -7.24 13.84 -15.14
C HIS A 219 -5.83 13.82 -15.72
N ILE A 220 -5.57 14.68 -16.71
CA ILE A 220 -4.28 14.80 -17.39
C ILE A 220 -3.68 16.15 -17.04
N GLU A 221 -2.40 16.18 -16.71
CA GLU A 221 -1.72 17.41 -16.33
C GLU A 221 -0.39 17.55 -17.05
N VAL A 222 0.01 18.77 -17.38
CA VAL A 222 1.21 19.07 -18.15
C VAL A 222 2.21 19.82 -17.29
N GLN A 223 3.42 19.26 -17.15
CA GLN A 223 4.53 19.94 -16.49
C GLN A 223 5.05 21.05 -17.37
N ILE A 224 5.16 22.26 -16.82
CA ILE A 224 5.80 23.41 -17.48
C ILE A 224 7.01 23.90 -16.69
N LEU A 225 7.98 24.45 -17.41
CA LEU A 225 9.08 25.25 -16.89
C LEU A 225 9.15 26.56 -17.68
N GLY A 226 9.22 27.69 -16.97
CA GLY A 226 9.45 29.00 -17.56
C GLY A 226 10.69 29.67 -16.98
N ASP A 227 11.45 30.42 -17.80
CA ASP A 227 12.50 31.32 -17.30
C ASP A 227 12.03 32.78 -17.25
N MET A 228 12.87 33.64 -16.67
CA MET A 228 12.62 35.09 -16.55
C MET A 228 12.73 35.84 -17.89
N TYR A 229 13.05 35.14 -18.98
CA TYR A 229 13.23 35.71 -20.32
C TYR A 229 12.03 35.42 -21.24
N GLY A 230 10.99 34.77 -20.71
CA GLY A 230 9.76 34.43 -21.43
C GLY A 230 9.83 33.12 -22.21
N ASN A 231 10.89 32.33 -22.05
CA ASN A 231 10.96 30.99 -22.64
C ASN A 231 10.13 30.03 -21.78
N ILE A 232 9.33 29.20 -22.44
CA ILE A 232 8.52 28.16 -21.80
C ILE A 232 8.73 26.84 -22.54
N VAL A 233 8.95 25.76 -21.79
CA VAL A 233 8.93 24.38 -22.28
C VAL A 233 7.97 23.51 -21.47
N HIS A 234 7.42 22.47 -22.10
CA HIS A 234 6.72 21.42 -21.40
C HIS A 234 7.61 20.19 -21.20
N LEU A 235 7.43 19.48 -20.09
CA LEU A 235 8.08 18.19 -19.81
C LEU A 235 7.10 17.03 -19.91
N TYR A 236 6.20 17.11 -20.90
CA TYR A 236 5.13 16.15 -21.18
C TYR A 236 4.06 16.10 -20.09
N GLU A 237 3.10 15.21 -20.29
CA GLU A 237 1.94 15.04 -19.43
C GLU A 237 2.09 13.88 -18.42
N ARG A 238 1.31 13.97 -17.35
CA ARG A 238 1.06 12.91 -16.39
C ARG A 238 -0.43 12.56 -16.38
N ASP A 239 -0.73 11.28 -16.18
CA ASP A 239 -2.08 10.79 -15.92
C ASP A 239 -2.25 10.58 -14.41
N CYS A 240 -3.13 11.39 -13.83
CA CYS A 240 -3.45 11.40 -12.40
C CYS A 240 -4.90 10.96 -12.16
N SER A 241 -5.48 10.18 -13.08
CA SER A 241 -6.89 9.74 -13.03
C SER A 241 -7.18 8.76 -11.91
N VAL A 242 -6.17 8.05 -11.38
CA VAL A 242 -6.39 7.12 -10.27
C VAL A 242 -6.54 7.90 -8.97
N GLN A 243 -7.80 8.19 -8.63
CA GLN A 243 -8.18 9.05 -7.52
C GLN A 243 -9.20 8.38 -6.59
N ARG A 244 -9.17 8.72 -5.31
CA ARG A 244 -10.23 8.41 -4.34
C ARG A 244 -10.72 9.70 -3.72
N ARG A 245 -12.03 9.97 -3.77
CA ARG A 245 -12.64 11.21 -3.25
C ARG A 245 -11.89 12.47 -3.75
N HIS A 246 -11.55 12.50 -5.04
CA HIS A 246 -10.79 13.58 -5.71
C HIS A 246 -9.35 13.77 -5.23
N GLN A 247 -8.79 12.83 -4.46
CA GLN A 247 -7.37 12.83 -4.11
C GLN A 247 -6.63 11.84 -5.00
N LYS A 248 -5.58 12.31 -5.68
CA LYS A 248 -4.67 11.48 -6.47
C LYS A 248 -4.10 10.37 -5.58
N ILE A 249 -3.92 9.16 -6.11
CA ILE A 249 -3.32 8.01 -5.40
C ILE A 249 -2.12 7.42 -6.15
N ILE A 250 -2.27 7.29 -7.49
CA ILE A 250 -1.24 6.79 -8.40
C ILE A 250 -1.16 7.73 -9.59
N GLU A 251 0.06 8.08 -9.96
CA GLU A 251 0.36 8.97 -11.08
C GLU A 251 1.29 8.28 -12.07
N ILE A 252 1.05 8.46 -13.37
CA ILE A 252 1.75 7.76 -14.46
C ILE A 252 2.26 8.78 -15.46
N ALA A 253 3.49 8.61 -15.95
CA ALA A 253 4.04 9.43 -17.02
C ALA A 253 4.73 8.55 -18.09
N PRO A 254 4.60 8.86 -19.40
CA PRO A 254 3.51 9.66 -19.97
C PRO A 254 2.14 8.96 -19.79
N ALA A 255 1.05 9.63 -20.14
CA ALA A 255 -0.29 9.08 -20.00
C ALA A 255 -0.48 7.83 -20.91
N PRO A 256 -0.87 6.66 -20.36
CA PRO A 256 -1.02 5.44 -21.14
C PRO A 256 -2.18 5.55 -22.13
N ASN A 257 -2.02 5.01 -23.34
CA ASN A 257 -3.04 5.01 -24.41
C ASN A 257 -3.67 6.38 -24.71
N LEU A 258 -2.95 7.48 -24.47
CA LEU A 258 -3.39 8.80 -24.89
C LEU A 258 -3.08 9.00 -26.39
N ASP A 259 -4.08 9.44 -27.14
CA ASP A 259 -3.94 9.77 -28.56
C ASP A 259 -2.84 10.84 -28.74
N PRO A 260 -1.82 10.61 -29.59
CA PRO A 260 -0.70 11.54 -29.77
C PRO A 260 -1.11 12.94 -30.23
N GLN A 261 -2.17 13.08 -31.04
CA GLN A 261 -2.67 14.39 -31.48
C GLN A 261 -3.31 15.13 -30.31
N LYS A 262 -4.14 14.44 -29.52
CA LYS A 262 -4.75 15.03 -28.31
C LYS A 262 -3.69 15.40 -27.27
N ARG A 263 -2.66 14.58 -27.10
CA ARG A 263 -1.49 14.91 -26.29
C ARG A 263 -0.88 16.23 -26.77
N GLN A 264 -0.53 16.33 -28.05
CA GLN A 264 0.11 17.54 -28.58
C GLN A 264 -0.74 18.79 -28.36
N LEU A 265 -2.06 18.70 -28.59
CA LEU A 265 -2.98 19.82 -28.34
C LEU A 265 -2.96 20.29 -26.88
N MET A 266 -2.99 19.36 -25.91
CA MET A 266 -2.89 19.73 -24.48
C MET A 266 -1.54 20.33 -24.11
N LEU A 267 -0.45 19.81 -24.69
CA LEU A 267 0.89 20.33 -24.48
C LEU A 267 1.03 21.76 -25.03
N ASP A 268 0.52 22.01 -26.24
CA ASP A 268 0.53 23.32 -26.89
C ASP A 268 -0.34 24.32 -26.11
N ASP A 269 -1.51 23.90 -25.65
CA ASP A 269 -2.42 24.72 -24.84
C ASP A 269 -1.80 25.09 -23.49
N ALA A 270 -1.13 24.16 -22.82
CA ALA A 270 -0.42 24.42 -21.56
C ALA A 270 0.71 25.45 -21.75
N VAL A 271 1.50 25.30 -22.80
CA VAL A 271 2.57 26.26 -23.14
C VAL A 271 2.00 27.62 -23.54
N ARG A 272 0.90 27.65 -24.29
CA ARG A 272 0.23 28.89 -24.71
C ARG A 272 -0.32 29.66 -23.52
N LEU A 273 -0.98 28.98 -22.58
CA LEU A 273 -1.44 29.58 -21.32
C LEU A 273 -0.27 30.11 -20.50
N ALA A 274 0.78 29.31 -20.30
CA ALA A 274 1.96 29.71 -19.55
C ALA A 274 2.65 30.95 -20.16
N ARG A 275 2.76 31.03 -21.48
CA ARG A 275 3.29 32.22 -22.17
C ARG A 275 2.40 33.45 -22.00
N HIS A 276 1.07 33.28 -22.12
CA HIS A 276 0.10 34.38 -21.96
C HIS A 276 0.20 35.05 -20.59
N VAL A 277 0.41 34.25 -19.54
CA VAL A 277 0.55 34.77 -18.17
C VAL A 277 1.98 35.07 -17.75
N LYS A 278 2.96 34.95 -18.68
CA LYS A 278 4.39 35.13 -18.41
C LYS A 278 4.85 34.28 -17.21
N TYR A 279 4.49 33.00 -17.26
CA TYR A 279 4.80 32.07 -16.19
C TYR A 279 6.31 31.88 -16.03
N GLU A 280 6.77 31.81 -14.78
CA GLU A 280 8.18 31.60 -14.43
C GLU A 280 8.31 30.41 -13.47
N ASN A 281 9.46 29.76 -13.48
CA ASN A 281 9.78 28.59 -12.67
C ASN A 281 8.93 27.35 -13.04
N ALA A 282 8.80 26.36 -12.14
CA ALA A 282 8.02 25.15 -12.38
C ALA A 282 6.54 25.32 -12.01
N GLY A 283 5.67 24.83 -12.88
CA GLY A 283 4.23 24.79 -12.68
C GLY A 283 3.59 23.59 -13.34
N THR A 284 2.32 23.36 -13.07
CA THR A 284 1.55 22.33 -13.76
C THR A 284 0.19 22.86 -14.19
N VAL A 285 -0.16 22.62 -15.45
CA VAL A 285 -1.48 22.93 -16.02
C VAL A 285 -2.31 21.66 -16.02
N GLU A 286 -3.44 21.67 -15.31
CA GLU A 286 -4.31 20.50 -15.19
C GLU A 286 -5.52 20.56 -16.14
N PHE A 287 -5.88 19.41 -16.71
CA PHE A 287 -6.97 19.23 -17.64
C PHE A 287 -7.87 18.03 -17.27
N LEU A 288 -9.15 18.14 -17.58
CA LEU A 288 -10.06 17.00 -17.67
C LEU A 288 -10.25 16.62 -19.13
N LEU A 289 -9.90 15.38 -19.48
CA LEU A 289 -10.11 14.81 -20.81
C LEU A 289 -11.34 13.92 -20.80
N ASP A 290 -12.38 14.28 -21.54
CA ASP A 290 -13.62 13.51 -21.65
C ASP A 290 -13.48 12.28 -22.58
N GLN A 291 -14.54 11.47 -22.66
CA GLN A 291 -14.56 10.26 -23.48
C GLN A 291 -14.57 10.53 -24.99
N ASP A 292 -15.06 11.70 -25.41
CA ASP A 292 -15.03 12.14 -26.82
C ASP A 292 -13.63 12.68 -27.19
N GLY A 293 -12.78 12.90 -26.18
CA GLY A 293 -11.43 13.41 -26.32
C GLY A 293 -11.31 14.92 -26.35
N ARG A 294 -12.30 15.63 -25.81
CA ARG A 294 -12.23 17.06 -25.54
C ARG A 294 -11.54 17.25 -24.20
N HIS A 295 -10.53 18.12 -24.16
CA HIS A 295 -9.86 18.50 -22.92
C HIS A 295 -10.36 19.87 -22.45
N TYR A 296 -10.43 20.02 -21.14
CA TYR A 296 -10.88 21.23 -20.48
C TYR A 296 -9.91 21.61 -19.38
N PHE A 297 -9.38 22.82 -19.44
CA PHE A 297 -8.57 23.40 -18.38
C PHE A 297 -9.37 23.44 -17.06
N ILE A 298 -8.71 23.08 -15.96
CA ILE A 298 -9.30 23.16 -14.62
C ILE A 298 -8.55 24.09 -13.68
N GLU A 299 -7.21 23.99 -13.59
CA GLU A 299 -6.41 24.82 -12.71
C GLU A 299 -4.93 24.81 -13.12
N VAL A 300 -4.18 25.79 -12.61
CA VAL A 300 -2.72 25.77 -12.63
C VAL A 300 -2.22 25.63 -11.19
N ASN A 301 -1.45 24.59 -10.94
CA ASN A 301 -0.69 24.45 -9.71
C ASN A 301 0.58 25.29 -9.88
N ALA A 302 0.61 26.47 -9.25
CA ALA A 302 1.67 27.46 -9.41
C ALA A 302 2.95 27.10 -8.61
N ARG A 303 3.35 25.82 -8.65
CA ARG A 303 4.41 25.22 -7.82
C ARG A 303 4.82 23.84 -8.36
N LEU A 304 5.82 23.24 -7.73
CA LEU A 304 6.13 21.82 -7.87
C LEU A 304 4.98 20.95 -7.31
N GLN A 305 4.81 19.75 -7.87
CA GLN A 305 3.83 18.76 -7.42
C GLN A 305 4.51 17.51 -6.85
N VAL A 306 3.75 16.70 -6.12
CA VAL A 306 4.25 15.50 -5.44
C VAL A 306 4.78 14.48 -6.45
N GLU A 307 4.09 14.39 -7.59
CA GLU A 307 4.29 13.53 -8.74
C GLU A 307 5.28 14.06 -9.78
N HIS A 308 6.02 15.14 -9.49
CA HIS A 308 7.09 15.63 -10.39
C HIS A 308 8.11 14.52 -10.73
N THR A 309 8.32 13.59 -9.80
CA THR A 309 9.27 12.48 -9.89
C THR A 309 9.06 11.57 -11.10
N VAL A 310 7.81 11.31 -11.54
CA VAL A 310 7.57 10.49 -12.74
C VAL A 310 7.95 11.24 -14.01
N THR A 311 7.85 12.57 -14.01
CA THR A 311 8.33 13.42 -15.11
C THR A 311 9.86 13.43 -15.16
N GLU A 312 10.53 13.56 -14.01
CA GLU A 312 11.99 13.48 -13.94
C GLU A 312 12.49 12.13 -14.47
N ASP A 313 11.89 11.02 -14.06
CA ASP A 313 12.32 9.67 -14.44
C ASP A 313 12.16 9.39 -15.95
N ILE A 314 11.18 9.99 -16.63
CA ILE A 314 11.02 9.81 -18.08
C ILE A 314 11.81 10.84 -18.89
N THR A 315 12.07 12.04 -18.38
CA THR A 315 12.75 13.11 -19.15
C THR A 315 14.24 13.21 -18.85
N GLY A 316 14.69 12.72 -17.69
CA GLY A 316 16.04 12.93 -17.17
C GLY A 316 16.30 14.35 -16.65
N VAL A 317 15.27 15.21 -16.63
CA VAL A 317 15.38 16.59 -16.13
C VAL A 317 15.18 16.61 -14.62
N ASP A 318 16.17 17.09 -13.86
CA ASP A 318 15.99 17.38 -12.44
C ASP A 318 15.23 18.69 -12.28
N LEU A 319 13.93 18.58 -11.94
CA LEU A 319 13.03 19.72 -11.84
C LEU A 319 13.43 20.66 -10.72
N VAL A 320 13.84 20.13 -9.57
CA VAL A 320 14.18 20.97 -8.40
C VAL A 320 15.47 21.74 -8.63
N GLN A 321 16.49 21.12 -9.24
CA GLN A 321 17.69 21.84 -9.65
C GLN A 321 17.36 22.90 -10.71
N ALA A 322 16.51 22.58 -11.69
CA ALA A 322 16.07 23.56 -12.68
C ALA A 322 15.35 24.75 -12.04
N GLN A 323 14.45 24.52 -11.07
CA GLN A 323 13.78 25.58 -10.32
C GLN A 323 14.79 26.50 -9.61
N VAL A 324 15.81 25.93 -8.96
CA VAL A 324 16.86 26.69 -8.28
C VAL A 324 17.69 27.50 -9.28
N ARG A 325 18.09 26.90 -10.40
CA ARG A 325 18.89 27.59 -11.43
C ARG A 325 18.13 28.71 -12.13
N ILE A 326 16.84 28.51 -12.42
CA ILE A 326 15.97 29.55 -12.97
C ILE A 326 15.86 30.72 -11.98
N ALA A 327 15.72 30.44 -10.68
CA ALA A 327 15.70 31.46 -9.64
C ALA A 327 17.06 32.19 -9.47
N GLU A 328 18.17 31.58 -9.88
CA GLU A 328 19.50 32.22 -10.03
C GLU A 328 19.62 33.09 -11.30
N GLY A 329 18.55 33.18 -12.10
CA GLY A 329 18.52 33.96 -13.34
C GLY A 329 19.04 33.20 -14.58
N LYS A 330 19.17 31.87 -14.54
CA LYS A 330 19.56 31.09 -15.73
C LYS A 330 18.39 30.96 -16.71
N SER A 331 18.69 31.14 -17.99
CA SER A 331 17.74 30.87 -19.08
C SER A 331 17.56 29.36 -19.32
N LEU A 332 16.43 28.96 -19.88
CA LEU A 332 16.20 27.56 -20.26
C LEU A 332 17.22 27.07 -21.29
N GLU A 333 17.69 27.95 -22.17
CA GLU A 333 18.73 27.62 -23.16
C GLU A 333 20.09 27.32 -22.50
N GLU A 334 20.51 28.11 -21.50
CA GLU A 334 21.71 27.85 -20.70
C GLU A 334 21.63 26.54 -19.90
N LEU A 335 20.41 26.12 -19.54
CA LEU A 335 20.15 24.83 -18.89
C LEU A 335 20.00 23.67 -19.88
N HIS A 336 20.13 23.94 -21.18
CA HIS A 336 19.89 22.97 -22.26
C HIS A 336 18.48 22.36 -22.24
N LEU A 337 17.50 23.12 -21.74
CA LEU A 337 16.09 22.77 -21.68
C LEU A 337 15.33 23.42 -22.84
N CYS A 338 15.63 23.00 -24.05
CA CYS A 338 14.91 23.39 -25.26
C CYS A 338 13.87 22.32 -25.63
N GLN A 339 12.71 22.72 -26.16
CA GLN A 339 11.59 21.80 -26.41
C GLN A 339 11.98 20.59 -27.28
N ASP A 340 12.83 20.80 -28.28
CA ASP A 340 13.28 19.75 -29.22
C ASP A 340 14.22 18.70 -28.58
N LEU A 341 14.80 19.00 -27.42
CA LEU A 341 15.69 18.10 -26.68
C LEU A 341 14.96 17.25 -25.63
N VAL A 342 13.74 17.65 -25.25
CA VAL A 342 12.95 16.95 -24.24
C VAL A 342 12.19 15.82 -24.92
N THR A 343 12.55 14.56 -24.61
CA THR A 343 11.84 13.38 -25.10
C THR A 343 11.60 12.38 -23.95
N PRO A 344 10.42 11.72 -23.90
CA PRO A 344 10.13 10.77 -22.84
C PRO A 344 10.79 9.43 -23.14
N ILE A 345 11.57 8.93 -22.18
CA ILE A 345 12.22 7.63 -22.21
C ILE A 345 11.42 6.65 -21.37
N GLY A 346 10.63 5.81 -22.03
CA GLY A 346 9.87 4.75 -21.38
C GLY A 346 8.63 5.26 -20.64
N SER A 347 8.39 4.71 -19.44
CA SER A 347 7.26 5.08 -18.59
C SER A 347 7.62 4.98 -17.12
N ALA A 348 7.16 5.94 -16.33
CA ALA A 348 7.27 5.97 -14.89
C ALA A 348 5.89 5.95 -14.21
N LEU A 349 5.85 5.42 -12.99
CA LEU A 349 4.64 5.32 -12.17
C LEU A 349 5.02 5.57 -10.71
N GLN A 350 4.27 6.44 -10.04
CA GLN A 350 4.43 6.74 -8.62
C GLN A 350 3.32 6.09 -7.79
N CYS A 351 3.69 5.54 -6.65
CA CYS A 351 2.78 5.14 -5.59
C CYS A 351 3.22 5.79 -4.28
N ARG A 352 2.26 6.33 -3.54
CA ARG A 352 2.48 6.86 -2.19
C ARG A 352 2.11 5.80 -1.16
N ILE A 353 3.11 5.32 -0.43
CA ILE A 353 2.87 4.45 0.72
C ILE A 353 2.54 5.35 1.91
N THR A 354 1.33 5.21 2.44
CA THR A 354 0.84 5.97 3.59
C THR A 354 0.62 5.06 4.80
N ALA A 355 0.48 5.65 5.98
CA ALA A 355 0.08 4.97 7.22
C ALA A 355 -1.45 4.75 7.31
N GLU A 356 -2.21 5.00 6.25
CA GLU A 356 -3.66 4.80 6.23
C GLU A 356 -4.00 3.30 6.24
N ASP A 357 -5.01 2.91 7.02
CA ASP A 357 -5.55 1.55 7.01
C ASP A 357 -6.76 1.47 6.05
N PRO A 358 -6.61 0.84 4.87
CA PRO A 358 -7.71 0.72 3.91
C PRO A 358 -8.91 -0.08 4.44
N SER A 359 -8.72 -0.91 5.47
CA SER A 359 -9.80 -1.67 6.11
C SER A 359 -10.63 -0.83 7.10
N MET A 360 -10.17 0.37 7.43
CA MET A 360 -10.82 1.33 8.34
C MET A 360 -11.06 2.69 7.66
N ASP A 361 -11.62 2.66 6.44
CA ASP A 361 -11.89 3.83 5.58
C ASP A 361 -10.68 4.78 5.41
N PHE A 362 -9.46 4.23 5.39
CA PHE A 362 -8.20 4.97 5.23
C PHE A 362 -7.90 5.89 6.42
N CYS A 363 -8.37 5.55 7.62
CA CYS A 363 -7.95 6.24 8.84
C CYS A 363 -6.43 6.13 9.00
N PRO A 364 -5.69 7.24 9.21
CA PRO A 364 -4.24 7.21 9.40
C PRO A 364 -3.88 6.55 10.73
N ASP A 365 -3.06 5.51 10.65
CA ASP A 365 -2.45 4.85 11.81
C ASP A 365 -1.26 5.67 12.32
N SER A 366 -0.96 5.56 13.61
CA SER A 366 0.13 6.30 14.25
C SER A 366 0.89 5.39 15.21
N GLY A 367 2.16 5.71 15.46
CA GLY A 367 3.01 4.91 16.33
C GLY A 367 4.40 4.67 15.77
N ARG A 368 5.11 3.72 16.37
CA ARG A 368 6.52 3.46 16.05
C ARG A 368 6.65 2.44 14.93
N ILE A 369 7.45 2.76 13.92
CA ILE A 369 7.88 1.79 12.92
C ILE A 369 8.91 0.85 13.54
N GLU A 370 8.55 -0.42 13.73
CA GLU A 370 9.43 -1.46 14.30
C GLU A 370 10.39 -2.02 13.26
N VAL A 371 9.90 -2.19 12.03
CA VAL A 371 10.66 -2.74 10.90
C VAL A 371 10.36 -1.89 9.69
N PHE A 372 11.42 -1.44 9.02
CA PHE A 372 11.35 -0.80 7.73
C PHE A 372 12.37 -1.46 6.80
N ARG A 373 11.87 -2.11 5.74
CA ARG A 373 12.68 -2.57 4.61
C ARG A 373 12.01 -2.13 3.32
N SER A 374 12.73 -1.38 2.52
CA SER A 374 12.34 -0.88 1.21
C SER A 374 12.40 -2.00 0.15
N GLY A 375 11.53 -1.90 -0.86
CA GLY A 375 11.63 -2.70 -2.08
C GLY A 375 12.46 -1.96 -3.12
N GLU A 376 13.75 -2.27 -3.22
CA GLU A 376 14.74 -1.53 -4.03
C GLU A 376 15.23 -2.33 -5.24
N GLY A 377 15.95 -1.71 -6.17
CA GLY A 377 16.58 -2.39 -7.31
C GLY A 377 16.42 -1.62 -8.62
N MET A 378 16.89 -2.19 -9.73
CA MET A 378 16.91 -1.50 -11.03
C MET A 378 15.54 -0.93 -11.42
N GLY A 379 15.51 0.38 -11.71
CA GLY A 379 14.29 1.11 -12.11
C GLY A 379 13.32 1.35 -10.96
N ILE A 380 13.80 1.40 -9.71
CA ILE A 380 13.03 1.88 -8.55
C ILE A 380 13.75 3.05 -7.91
N ARG A 381 13.05 4.17 -7.77
CA ARG A 381 13.45 5.36 -7.02
C ARG A 381 12.60 5.47 -5.75
N ILE A 382 13.23 5.93 -4.66
CA ILE A 382 12.62 6.03 -3.33
C ILE A 382 12.84 7.43 -2.76
N ASP A 383 11.74 8.15 -2.54
CA ASP A 383 11.73 9.47 -1.92
C ASP A 383 11.01 9.32 -0.57
N SER A 384 11.80 9.13 0.50
CA SER A 384 11.30 8.85 1.85
C SER A 384 11.06 10.14 2.63
N ALA A 385 9.91 10.24 3.30
CA ALA A 385 9.58 11.34 4.20
C ALA A 385 10.18 11.09 5.60
N SER A 386 9.50 10.24 6.37
CA SER A 386 9.76 10.02 7.79
C SER A 386 9.96 8.54 8.13
N ALA A 387 9.96 7.67 7.12
CA ALA A 387 9.93 6.23 7.33
C ALA A 387 11.33 5.61 7.45
N TYR A 388 11.71 5.25 8.68
CA TYR A 388 12.90 4.47 8.99
C TYR A 388 12.64 3.57 10.19
N ALA A 389 13.49 2.57 10.43
CA ALA A 389 13.38 1.71 11.59
C ALA A 389 13.54 2.52 12.88
N GLY A 390 12.51 2.53 13.72
CA GLY A 390 12.43 3.31 14.95
C GLY A 390 11.70 4.64 14.84
N ALA A 391 11.35 5.09 13.63
CA ALA A 391 10.62 6.34 13.41
C ALA A 391 9.29 6.37 14.15
N LEU A 392 8.90 7.55 14.64
CA LEU A 392 7.60 7.78 15.27
C LEU A 392 6.70 8.53 14.28
N ILE A 393 5.64 7.87 13.81
CA ILE A 393 4.62 8.46 12.96
C ILE A 393 3.62 9.19 13.84
N SER A 394 3.56 10.51 13.68
CA SER A 394 2.70 11.39 14.47
C SER A 394 1.34 11.57 13.78
N PRO A 395 0.27 11.90 14.54
CA PRO A 395 -1.04 12.19 13.97
C PRO A 395 -1.19 13.65 13.51
N TYR A 396 -0.11 14.46 13.55
CA TYR A 396 -0.19 15.91 13.35
C TYR A 396 -0.08 16.36 11.89
N TYR A 397 0.48 15.50 11.03
CA TYR A 397 0.81 15.80 9.63
C TYR A 397 0.14 14.81 8.68
N ASP A 398 0.51 14.87 7.40
CA ASP A 398 0.10 13.85 6.45
C ASP A 398 0.59 12.45 6.87
N SER A 399 -0.05 11.43 6.32
CA SER A 399 0.25 10.02 6.62
C SER A 399 1.34 9.46 5.70
N LEU A 400 2.08 10.29 4.95
CA LEU A 400 3.03 9.82 3.96
C LEU A 400 4.25 9.17 4.64
N LEU A 401 4.53 7.93 4.27
CA LEU A 401 5.73 7.23 4.71
C LEU A 401 6.85 7.36 3.68
N VAL A 402 6.53 7.04 2.43
CA VAL A 402 7.50 6.99 1.33
C VAL A 402 6.80 7.05 -0.03
N LYS A 403 7.37 7.79 -0.98
CA LYS A 403 7.01 7.70 -2.40
C LYS A 403 7.89 6.64 -3.06
N VAL A 404 7.26 5.73 -3.78
CA VAL A 404 7.93 4.72 -4.59
C VAL A 404 7.66 5.05 -6.03
N ILE A 405 8.71 5.20 -6.82
CA ILE A 405 8.63 5.48 -8.25
C ILE A 405 9.25 4.29 -8.97
N ALA A 406 8.51 3.73 -9.91
CA ALA A 406 9.02 2.70 -10.80
C ALA A 406 9.20 3.28 -12.19
N HIS A 407 10.30 2.93 -12.86
CA HIS A 407 10.61 3.31 -14.23
C HIS A 407 11.05 2.10 -15.06
N SER A 408 10.57 2.04 -16.31
CA SER A 408 10.95 1.00 -17.26
C SER A 408 10.68 1.45 -18.70
N ARG A 409 11.03 0.59 -19.66
CA ARG A 409 10.88 0.85 -21.10
C ARG A 409 9.43 1.00 -21.59
N ASN A 410 8.46 0.47 -20.85
CA ASN A 410 7.04 0.58 -21.19
C ASN A 410 6.15 0.42 -19.95
N TYR A 411 4.92 0.92 -20.05
CA TYR A 411 3.92 0.93 -18.97
C TYR A 411 3.76 -0.43 -18.26
N LYS A 412 3.54 -1.51 -19.01
CA LYS A 412 3.33 -2.86 -18.44
C LYS A 412 4.52 -3.32 -17.59
N THR A 413 5.75 -3.11 -18.07
CA THR A 413 6.96 -3.47 -17.30
C THR A 413 7.18 -2.55 -16.10
N THR A 414 6.77 -1.29 -16.18
CA THR A 414 6.78 -0.34 -15.05
C THR A 414 5.83 -0.80 -13.94
N VAL A 415 4.60 -1.20 -14.28
CA VAL A 415 3.64 -1.77 -13.32
C VAL A 415 4.20 -3.02 -12.63
N ASN A 416 4.83 -3.93 -13.39
CA ASN A 416 5.45 -5.12 -12.81
C ASN A 416 6.58 -4.78 -11.82
N LYS A 417 7.41 -3.78 -12.11
CA LYS A 417 8.45 -3.30 -11.19
C LYS A 417 7.83 -2.72 -9.91
N MET A 418 6.80 -1.90 -10.03
CA MET A 418 6.08 -1.34 -8.88
C MET A 418 5.48 -2.44 -8.01
N MET A 419 4.75 -3.39 -8.62
CA MET A 419 4.18 -4.53 -7.90
C MET A 419 5.23 -5.33 -7.14
N ARG A 420 6.39 -5.57 -7.75
CA ARG A 420 7.51 -6.27 -7.11
C ARG A 420 8.06 -5.46 -5.93
N ALA A 421 8.32 -4.17 -6.11
CA ALA A 421 8.79 -3.29 -5.04
C ALA A 421 7.82 -3.27 -3.85
N LEU A 422 6.52 -3.05 -4.10
CA LEU A 422 5.49 -3.07 -3.06
C LEU A 422 5.38 -4.42 -2.34
N LYS A 423 5.54 -5.55 -3.04
CA LYS A 423 5.57 -6.89 -2.44
C LYS A 423 6.82 -7.15 -1.61
N GLU A 424 7.92 -6.46 -1.87
CA GLU A 424 9.17 -6.57 -1.10
C GLU A 424 9.18 -5.69 0.15
N PHE A 425 8.47 -4.56 0.13
CA PHE A 425 8.34 -3.68 1.29
C PHE A 425 7.90 -4.45 2.55
N ARG A 426 8.62 -4.23 3.66
CA ARG A 426 8.26 -4.74 4.99
C ARG A 426 8.20 -3.57 5.95
N ILE A 427 6.98 -3.11 6.21
CA ILE A 427 6.68 -2.09 7.20
C ILE A 427 5.92 -2.77 8.34
N ARG A 428 6.38 -2.58 9.58
CA ARG A 428 5.78 -3.13 10.82
C ARG A 428 5.70 -2.04 11.88
N GLY A 429 4.75 -2.18 12.79
CA GLY A 429 4.47 -1.22 13.85
C GLY A 429 3.32 -0.27 13.52
N VAL A 430 3.12 0.04 12.24
CA VAL A 430 1.96 0.78 11.72
C VAL A 430 1.34 0.03 10.53
N LYS A 431 0.05 0.28 10.27
CA LYS A 431 -0.67 -0.13 9.07
C LYS A 431 -0.20 0.67 7.86
N THR A 432 -0.50 0.15 6.67
CA THR A 432 -0.14 0.80 5.40
C THR A 432 -1.18 0.55 4.33
N ASN A 433 -1.29 1.47 3.37
CA ASN A 433 -2.13 1.32 2.19
C ASN A 433 -1.60 0.34 1.11
N ILE A 434 -0.44 -0.31 1.31
CA ILE A 434 0.18 -1.25 0.35
C ILE A 434 -0.79 -2.32 -0.20
N PRO A 435 -1.63 -2.99 0.62
CA PRO A 435 -2.57 -3.99 0.09
C PRO A 435 -3.56 -3.41 -0.93
N PHE A 436 -4.01 -2.17 -0.71
CA PHE A 436 -4.89 -1.47 -1.65
C PHE A 436 -4.15 -1.12 -2.95
N LEU A 437 -2.93 -0.58 -2.86
CA LEU A 437 -2.11 -0.31 -4.04
C LEU A 437 -1.86 -1.58 -4.87
N LEU A 438 -1.56 -2.71 -4.22
CA LEU A 438 -1.41 -3.99 -4.91
C LEU A 438 -2.69 -4.45 -5.60
N ASN A 439 -3.86 -4.23 -5.02
CA ASN A 439 -5.13 -4.55 -5.67
C ASN A 439 -5.35 -3.68 -6.92
N VAL A 440 -5.05 -2.37 -6.84
CA VAL A 440 -5.13 -1.46 -8.00
C VAL A 440 -4.22 -1.92 -9.13
N LEU A 441 -2.95 -2.22 -8.84
CA LEU A 441 -1.97 -2.61 -9.86
C LEU A 441 -2.25 -3.98 -10.48
N ASN A 442 -3.04 -4.85 -9.84
CA ASN A 442 -3.48 -6.14 -10.41
C ASN A 442 -4.83 -6.04 -11.14
N ASN A 443 -5.52 -4.88 -11.11
CA ASN A 443 -6.78 -4.72 -11.80
C ASN A 443 -6.57 -4.63 -13.33
N GLN A 444 -7.41 -5.33 -14.08
CA GLN A 444 -7.27 -5.41 -15.54
C GLN A 444 -7.45 -4.05 -16.24
N ARG A 445 -8.40 -3.21 -15.81
CA ARG A 445 -8.57 -1.85 -16.37
C ARG A 445 -7.33 -0.99 -16.16
N PHE A 446 -6.67 -1.13 -15.00
CA PHE A 446 -5.42 -0.43 -14.72
C PHE A 446 -4.28 -0.94 -15.63
N LEU A 447 -4.10 -2.26 -15.73
CA LEU A 447 -3.08 -2.87 -16.59
C LEU A 447 -3.24 -2.52 -18.07
N ASP A 448 -4.48 -2.38 -18.53
CA ASP A 448 -4.81 -1.99 -19.89
C ASP A 448 -4.74 -0.48 -20.11
N GLY A 449 -4.48 0.33 -19.08
CA GLY A 449 -4.39 1.80 -19.18
C GLY A 449 -5.72 2.47 -19.48
N LEU A 450 -6.84 1.88 -19.03
CA LEU A 450 -8.21 2.33 -19.26
C LEU A 450 -8.87 2.81 -17.96
N VAL A 451 -8.22 3.78 -17.32
CA VAL A 451 -8.65 4.39 -16.05
C VAL A 451 -9.20 5.79 -16.27
N ASP A 452 -10.13 6.17 -15.41
CA ASP A 452 -10.77 7.47 -15.32
C ASP A 452 -10.94 7.83 -13.83
N THR A 453 -11.38 9.04 -13.51
CA THR A 453 -11.53 9.49 -12.11
C THR A 453 -12.56 8.69 -11.29
N CYS A 454 -13.41 7.88 -11.93
CA CYS A 454 -14.39 7.02 -11.26
C CYS A 454 -13.86 5.59 -11.03
N PHE A 455 -12.66 5.27 -11.52
CA PHE A 455 -12.10 3.91 -11.50
C PHE A 455 -12.11 3.26 -10.11
N ILE A 456 -11.65 3.94 -9.06
CA ILE A 456 -11.61 3.33 -7.72
C ILE A 456 -13.04 3.10 -7.18
N ASP A 457 -13.94 4.07 -7.36
CA ASP A 457 -15.31 4.03 -6.85
C ASP A 457 -16.15 2.94 -7.55
N GLU A 458 -15.88 2.66 -8.83
CA GLU A 458 -16.56 1.62 -9.62
C GLU A 458 -16.00 0.20 -9.41
N ASN A 459 -14.90 0.04 -8.65
CA ASN A 459 -14.23 -1.25 -8.45
C ASN A 459 -14.19 -1.64 -6.96
N PRO A 460 -15.31 -2.07 -6.35
CA PRO A 460 -15.38 -2.40 -4.93
C PRO A 460 -14.48 -3.57 -4.51
N ASP A 461 -14.09 -4.42 -5.47
CA ASP A 461 -13.14 -5.52 -5.23
C ASP A 461 -11.74 -5.03 -4.83
N LEU A 462 -11.38 -3.78 -5.12
CA LEU A 462 -10.12 -3.18 -4.68
C LEU A 462 -10.00 -3.12 -3.15
N PHE A 463 -11.13 -3.17 -2.44
CA PHE A 463 -11.18 -3.12 -0.97
C PHE A 463 -11.27 -4.50 -0.32
N LYS A 464 -11.17 -5.58 -1.10
CA LYS A 464 -11.08 -6.95 -0.58
C LYS A 464 -9.62 -7.28 -0.29
N PHE A 465 -9.24 -7.24 0.98
CA PHE A 465 -7.86 -7.47 1.41
C PHE A 465 -7.67 -8.89 1.94
N MET A 466 -6.64 -9.58 1.44
CA MET A 466 -6.23 -10.85 2.03
C MET A 466 -5.37 -10.58 3.29
N PRO A 467 -5.76 -11.10 4.46
CA PRO A 467 -4.97 -10.90 5.67
C PRO A 467 -3.60 -11.58 5.52
N SER A 468 -2.54 -10.82 5.79
CA SER A 468 -1.19 -11.39 5.82
C SER A 468 -1.08 -12.41 6.97
N GLN A 469 -0.58 -13.60 6.65
CA GLN A 469 -0.40 -14.66 7.67
C GLN A 469 0.64 -14.27 8.74
N ASN A 470 1.56 -13.35 8.43
CA ASN A 470 2.65 -12.88 9.29
C ASN A 470 3.40 -14.02 10.04
N ARG A 471 3.67 -15.13 9.35
CA ARG A 471 4.17 -16.39 9.93
C ARG A 471 5.46 -16.20 10.73
N ALA A 472 6.44 -15.49 10.17
CA ALA A 472 7.74 -15.28 10.82
C ALA A 472 7.60 -14.53 12.15
N GLN A 473 6.75 -13.50 12.22
CA GLN A 473 6.58 -12.74 13.46
C GLN A 473 5.72 -13.48 14.49
N LYS A 474 4.73 -14.27 14.06
CA LYS A 474 4.02 -15.20 14.95
C LYS A 474 5.00 -16.20 15.57
N LEU A 475 5.93 -16.76 14.78
CA LEU A 475 6.96 -17.66 15.27
C LEU A 475 7.93 -16.98 16.23
N LEU A 476 8.42 -15.78 15.90
CA LEU A 476 9.30 -15.01 16.79
C LEU A 476 8.60 -14.64 18.10
N ARG A 477 7.31 -14.27 18.05
CA ARG A 477 6.51 -14.02 19.26
C ARG A 477 6.39 -15.27 20.12
N PHE A 478 6.09 -16.43 19.52
CA PHE A 478 6.06 -17.70 20.23
C PHE A 478 7.41 -18.03 20.87
N LEU A 479 8.52 -17.90 20.14
CA LEU A 479 9.87 -18.15 20.67
C LEU A 479 10.23 -17.17 21.81
N LYS A 480 9.90 -15.88 21.65
CA LYS A 480 10.08 -14.86 22.69
C LYS A 480 9.30 -15.23 23.94
N ASP A 481 8.02 -15.55 23.78
CA ASP A 481 7.13 -15.87 24.87
C ASP A 481 7.61 -17.09 25.64
N VAL A 482 7.93 -18.18 24.95
CA VAL A 482 8.50 -19.40 25.57
C VAL A 482 9.82 -19.13 26.27
N LYS A 483 10.67 -18.24 25.71
CA LYS A 483 11.98 -17.92 26.31
C LYS A 483 11.87 -17.05 27.57
N VAL A 484 10.91 -16.13 27.62
CA VAL A 484 10.72 -15.18 28.72
C VAL A 484 9.81 -15.74 29.80
N ASN A 485 8.66 -16.30 29.39
CA ASN A 485 7.61 -16.76 30.29
C ASN A 485 7.65 -18.27 30.55
N GLY A 486 8.50 -19.01 29.84
CA GLY A 486 8.52 -20.47 29.86
C GLY A 486 7.44 -21.09 28.96
N PRO A 487 7.39 -22.43 28.84
CA PRO A 487 6.38 -23.11 28.05
C PRO A 487 4.97 -22.86 28.61
N MET A 488 3.98 -22.64 27.72
CA MET A 488 2.59 -22.41 28.12
C MET A 488 1.98 -23.56 28.94
N THR A 489 2.46 -24.78 28.72
CA THR A 489 2.13 -25.93 29.58
C THR A 489 3.28 -26.13 30.57
N PRO A 490 3.03 -26.04 31.89
CA PRO A 490 4.04 -26.27 32.90
C PRO A 490 4.70 -27.64 32.70
N LEU A 491 6.03 -27.68 32.82
CA LEU A 491 6.74 -28.95 32.85
C LEU A 491 6.41 -29.64 34.17
N VAL A 492 6.03 -30.92 34.10
CA VAL A 492 5.73 -31.75 35.28
C VAL A 492 7.01 -32.06 36.08
N THR A 493 8.19 -31.77 35.51
CA THR A 493 9.50 -32.03 36.12
C THR A 493 10.38 -30.79 36.04
N GLY A 494 11.23 -30.57 37.05
CA GLY A 494 12.28 -29.55 37.01
C GLY A 494 13.55 -29.98 36.25
N ILE A 495 13.55 -31.15 35.61
CA ILE A 495 14.71 -31.66 34.86
C ILE A 495 14.92 -30.76 33.64
N PRO A 496 16.13 -30.19 33.44
CA PRO A 496 16.39 -29.36 32.27
C PRO A 496 16.29 -30.18 30.99
N SER A 497 15.85 -29.54 29.90
CA SER A 497 15.77 -30.18 28.59
C SER A 497 17.13 -30.74 28.16
N ALA A 498 17.13 -31.98 27.66
CA ALA A 498 18.33 -32.60 27.12
C ALA A 498 18.90 -31.78 25.94
N LYS A 499 20.21 -31.48 25.97
CA LYS A 499 20.93 -30.81 24.88
C LYS A 499 21.41 -31.81 23.82
N VAL A 500 20.52 -32.70 23.38
CA VAL A 500 20.84 -33.73 22.41
C VAL A 500 20.05 -33.48 21.14
N THR A 501 20.73 -33.44 20.00
CA THR A 501 20.07 -33.48 18.70
C THR A 501 19.93 -34.95 18.31
N PRO A 502 18.70 -35.49 18.18
CA PRO A 502 18.51 -36.89 17.82
C PRO A 502 19.10 -37.19 16.45
N ILE A 503 19.91 -38.25 16.36
CA ILE A 503 20.39 -38.78 15.08
C ILE A 503 19.24 -39.54 14.46
N VAL A 504 18.82 -39.14 13.27
CA VAL A 504 17.85 -39.89 12.47
C VAL A 504 18.63 -40.92 11.67
N PRO A 505 18.35 -42.23 11.82
CA PRO A 505 19.03 -43.26 11.04
C PRO A 505 18.84 -43.04 9.54
N GLU A 506 19.89 -43.29 8.76
CA GLU A 506 19.77 -43.37 7.31
C GLU A 506 18.87 -44.54 6.91
N TYR A 507 18.13 -44.37 5.82
CA TYR A 507 17.25 -45.40 5.28
C TYR A 507 17.44 -45.53 3.77
N ASP A 508 17.04 -46.69 3.27
CA ASP A 508 17.16 -47.05 1.86
C ASP A 508 16.31 -46.12 0.98
N THR A 509 16.88 -45.61 -0.11
CA THR A 509 16.17 -44.74 -1.06
C THR A 509 15.50 -45.50 -2.20
N ARG A 510 15.63 -46.83 -2.27
CA ARG A 510 14.94 -47.69 -3.24
C ARG A 510 13.42 -47.68 -3.01
N PRO A 511 12.58 -48.09 -3.97
CA PRO A 511 11.14 -48.17 -3.77
C PRO A 511 10.76 -49.03 -2.55
N LEU A 512 9.71 -48.61 -1.83
CA LEU A 512 9.21 -49.33 -0.67
C LEU A 512 8.74 -50.73 -1.05
N LEU A 513 9.08 -51.70 -0.20
CA LEU A 513 8.54 -53.04 -0.29
C LEU A 513 7.04 -53.02 0.04
N LYS A 514 6.27 -53.84 -0.68
CA LYS A 514 4.85 -54.05 -0.37
C LYS A 514 4.72 -54.59 1.05
N GLY A 515 3.84 -53.97 1.83
CA GLY A 515 3.54 -54.36 3.20
C GLY A 515 2.10 -54.85 3.35
N TRP A 516 1.67 -55.02 4.61
CA TRP A 516 0.32 -55.48 4.91
C TRP A 516 -0.78 -54.49 4.48
N ARG A 517 -0.45 -53.21 4.27
CA ARG A 517 -1.42 -52.24 3.78
C ARG A 517 -1.80 -52.50 2.33
N ASP A 518 -0.82 -52.89 1.51
CA ASP A 518 -1.08 -53.26 0.12
C ASP A 518 -2.04 -54.45 0.06
N VAL A 519 -1.86 -55.46 0.91
CA VAL A 519 -2.77 -56.61 1.01
C VAL A 519 -4.18 -56.17 1.41
N LEU A 520 -4.31 -55.26 2.38
CA LEU A 520 -5.61 -54.72 2.81
C LEU A 520 -6.31 -53.95 1.69
N LEU A 521 -5.58 -53.09 0.98
CA LEU A 521 -6.13 -52.26 -0.11
C LEU A 521 -6.51 -53.11 -1.33
N GLU A 522 -5.69 -54.10 -1.70
CA GLU A 522 -5.92 -54.97 -2.85
C GLU A 522 -7.05 -55.99 -2.60
N LYS A 523 -7.12 -56.59 -1.40
CA LYS A 523 -8.03 -57.73 -1.13
C LYS A 523 -9.25 -57.38 -0.27
N GLY A 524 -9.28 -56.19 0.32
CA GLY A 524 -10.32 -55.77 1.25
C GLY A 524 -10.23 -56.42 2.64
N PRO A 525 -10.97 -55.90 3.64
CA PRO A 525 -10.80 -56.25 5.05
C PRO A 525 -11.13 -57.71 5.38
N VAL A 526 -12.13 -58.30 4.72
CA VAL A 526 -12.52 -59.70 4.96
C VAL A 526 -11.42 -60.67 4.53
N ASN A 527 -10.83 -60.46 3.36
CA ASN A 527 -9.75 -61.33 2.89
C ASN A 527 -8.43 -61.01 3.59
N PHE A 528 -8.18 -59.75 3.93
CA PHE A 528 -7.06 -59.37 4.79
C PHE A 528 -7.06 -60.17 6.11
N ALA A 529 -8.21 -60.29 6.77
CA ALA A 529 -8.34 -61.12 7.97
C ALA A 529 -8.04 -62.61 7.72
N LYS A 530 -8.42 -63.15 6.56
CA LYS A 530 -8.08 -64.54 6.17
C LYS A 530 -6.58 -64.71 5.94
N GLU A 531 -5.93 -63.75 5.28
CA GLU A 531 -4.48 -63.79 5.03
C GLU A 531 -3.67 -63.69 6.32
N ILE A 532 -4.12 -62.88 7.29
CA ILE A 532 -3.53 -62.84 8.63
C ILE A 532 -3.61 -64.22 9.30
N ARG A 533 -4.78 -64.87 9.27
CA ARG A 533 -4.96 -66.22 9.87
C ARG A 533 -4.12 -67.31 9.20
N LYS A 534 -3.74 -67.12 7.93
CA LYS A 534 -2.82 -68.03 7.21
C LYS A 534 -1.36 -67.79 7.57
N ASN A 535 -1.00 -66.59 8.02
CA ASN A 535 0.37 -66.28 8.41
C ASN A 535 0.77 -67.13 9.64
N ARG A 536 1.82 -67.93 9.49
CA ARG A 536 2.35 -68.77 10.57
C ARG A 536 3.29 -68.01 11.53
N GLY A 537 3.75 -66.83 11.13
CA GLY A 537 4.61 -65.97 11.96
C GLY A 537 3.82 -65.06 12.90
N ILE A 538 4.48 -64.62 13.97
CA ILE A 538 3.91 -63.59 14.87
C ILE A 538 3.93 -62.25 14.14
N LEU A 539 2.77 -61.61 14.07
CA LEU A 539 2.63 -60.25 13.56
C LEU A 539 2.79 -59.24 14.69
N LEU A 540 3.48 -58.14 14.42
CA LEU A 540 3.76 -57.08 15.39
C LEU A 540 3.03 -55.79 15.02
N THR A 541 2.42 -55.16 16.02
CA THR A 541 1.95 -53.78 15.96
C THR A 541 2.93 -52.91 16.72
N ASP A 542 3.51 -51.90 16.08
CA ASP A 542 4.32 -50.90 16.78
C ASP A 542 3.40 -49.86 17.44
N THR A 543 3.50 -49.69 18.75
CA THR A 543 2.71 -48.72 19.52
C THR A 543 3.49 -47.46 19.89
N THR A 544 4.73 -47.31 19.39
CA THR A 544 5.63 -46.19 19.70
C THR A 544 4.99 -44.84 19.38
N PHE A 545 4.19 -44.74 18.33
CA PHE A 545 3.59 -43.49 17.87
C PHE A 545 2.30 -43.11 18.62
N ARG A 546 1.78 -43.98 19.50
CA ARG A 546 0.54 -43.74 20.26
C ARG A 546 0.66 -44.17 21.72
N ASP A 547 0.56 -45.46 22.02
CA ASP A 547 0.39 -45.93 23.40
C ASP A 547 1.65 -45.72 24.23
N ALA A 548 2.83 -45.99 23.66
CA ALA A 548 4.09 -45.93 24.41
C ALA A 548 4.31 -44.55 25.03
N HIS A 549 4.16 -43.48 24.25
CA HIS A 549 4.31 -42.12 24.76
C HIS A 549 3.08 -41.62 25.51
N GLN A 550 1.89 -42.17 25.26
CA GLN A 550 0.73 -41.93 26.11
C GLN A 550 0.97 -42.45 27.54
N SER A 551 1.57 -43.63 27.69
CA SER A 551 1.91 -44.20 28.99
C SER A 551 3.11 -43.52 29.66
N LEU A 552 4.18 -43.25 28.90
CA LEU A 552 5.47 -42.85 29.48
C LEU A 552 5.70 -41.34 29.49
N LEU A 553 5.08 -40.60 28.56
CA LEU A 553 5.39 -39.19 28.29
C LEU A 553 4.12 -38.33 28.25
N ALA A 554 3.05 -38.76 28.91
CA ALA A 554 1.76 -38.07 28.96
C ALA A 554 1.26 -37.62 27.57
N THR A 555 1.51 -38.45 26.55
CA THR A 555 1.10 -38.23 25.17
C THR A 555 1.76 -37.01 24.50
N ARG A 556 2.95 -36.59 24.96
CA ARG A 556 3.60 -35.34 24.53
C ARG A 556 4.57 -35.47 23.35
N VAL A 557 4.70 -36.64 22.73
CA VAL A 557 5.53 -36.78 21.51
C VAL A 557 4.85 -36.07 20.34
N ARG A 558 5.63 -35.25 19.64
CA ARG A 558 5.15 -34.28 18.64
C ARG A 558 5.24 -34.83 17.23
N THR A 559 4.43 -34.27 16.33
CA THR A 559 4.47 -34.62 14.89
C THR A 559 5.87 -34.43 14.30
N TYR A 560 6.59 -33.40 14.77
CA TYR A 560 7.95 -33.10 14.36
C TYR A 560 8.92 -34.29 14.53
N ASP A 561 8.83 -35.01 15.64
CA ASP A 561 9.72 -36.14 15.93
C ASP A 561 9.30 -37.39 15.16
N LEU A 562 7.98 -37.66 15.13
CA LEU A 562 7.41 -38.83 14.46
C LEU A 562 7.67 -38.83 12.94
N GLN A 563 7.47 -37.68 12.27
CA GLN A 563 7.65 -37.61 10.82
C GLN A 563 9.10 -37.83 10.38
N ARG A 564 10.07 -37.52 11.24
CA ARG A 564 11.49 -37.66 10.91
C ARG A 564 11.94 -39.12 10.87
N ILE A 565 11.37 -39.98 11.72
CA ILE A 565 11.71 -41.40 11.78
C ILE A 565 10.78 -42.28 10.92
N ALA A 566 9.59 -41.75 10.54
CA ALA A 566 8.60 -42.48 9.78
C ALA A 566 9.12 -43.10 8.46
N PRO A 567 9.94 -42.43 7.62
CA PRO A 567 10.51 -43.05 6.44
C PRO A 567 11.38 -44.27 6.77
N PHE A 568 12.29 -44.14 7.74
CA PHE A 568 13.12 -45.26 8.18
C PHE A 568 12.27 -46.45 8.60
N LEU A 569 11.23 -46.22 9.39
CA LEU A 569 10.31 -47.28 9.83
C LEU A 569 9.63 -47.98 8.65
N ALA A 570 9.18 -47.22 7.64
CA ALA A 570 8.55 -47.75 6.44
C ALA A 570 9.46 -48.69 5.62
N HIS A 571 10.76 -48.35 5.55
CA HIS A 571 11.77 -49.14 4.82
C HIS A 571 12.33 -50.30 5.64
N ALA A 572 12.64 -50.07 6.91
CA ALA A 572 13.31 -51.05 7.76
C ALA A 572 12.34 -52.11 8.30
N MET A 573 11.06 -51.78 8.45
CA MET A 573 10.07 -52.65 9.07
C MET A 573 8.77 -52.81 8.23
N PRO A 574 8.87 -53.13 6.92
CA PRO A 574 7.71 -53.20 6.03
C PRO A 574 6.71 -54.31 6.40
N ASN A 575 7.16 -55.30 7.19
CA ASN A 575 6.39 -56.46 7.59
C ASN A 575 5.57 -56.24 8.88
N LEU A 576 5.60 -55.05 9.48
CA LEU A 576 4.71 -54.71 10.59
C LEU A 576 3.25 -54.87 10.17
N PHE A 577 2.45 -55.49 11.05
CA PHE A 577 1.02 -55.61 10.80
C PHE A 577 0.33 -54.26 10.82
N SER A 578 0.71 -53.39 11.75
CA SER A 578 0.25 -52.02 11.80
C SER A 578 1.18 -51.15 12.63
N ILE A 579 1.05 -49.84 12.47
CA ILE A 579 1.58 -48.85 13.41
C ILE A 579 0.39 -48.22 14.11
N GLU A 580 0.31 -48.36 15.42
CA GLU A 580 -0.67 -47.65 16.22
C GLU A 580 -0.18 -46.23 16.45
N MET A 581 -0.82 -45.28 15.78
CA MET A 581 -0.33 -43.90 15.67
C MET A 581 -1.40 -42.84 15.96
N TRP A 582 -2.62 -43.24 16.28
CA TRP A 582 -3.76 -42.35 16.43
C TRP A 582 -4.82 -42.84 17.42
N GLY A 583 -5.76 -41.96 17.78
CA GLY A 583 -6.80 -42.27 18.76
C GLY A 583 -6.30 -42.26 20.20
N GLY A 584 -7.14 -42.70 21.13
CA GLY A 584 -6.89 -42.51 22.56
C GLY A 584 -6.70 -41.01 22.88
N ALA A 585 -5.71 -40.68 23.71
CA ALA A 585 -5.48 -39.31 24.17
C ALA A 585 -4.81 -38.40 23.11
N THR A 586 -4.25 -38.94 22.02
CA THR A 586 -3.44 -38.14 21.07
C THR A 586 -4.25 -37.05 20.38
N PHE A 587 -5.55 -37.30 20.12
CA PHE A 587 -6.41 -36.38 19.41
C PHE A 587 -6.58 -35.06 20.17
N ASP A 588 -7.00 -35.11 21.44
CA ASP A 588 -7.15 -33.92 22.28
C ASP A 588 -5.80 -33.34 22.70
N VAL A 589 -4.83 -34.18 23.08
CA VAL A 589 -3.53 -33.68 23.58
C VAL A 589 -2.77 -32.88 22.51
N SER A 590 -2.80 -33.32 21.26
CA SER A 590 -2.15 -32.61 20.16
C SER A 590 -2.65 -31.18 20.02
N MET A 591 -3.97 -30.98 20.05
CA MET A 591 -4.56 -29.64 19.95
C MET A 591 -4.38 -28.83 21.23
N ARG A 592 -4.63 -29.45 22.39
CA ARG A 592 -4.71 -28.76 23.68
C ARG A 592 -3.34 -28.35 24.23
N PHE A 593 -2.34 -29.21 24.10
CA PHE A 593 -1.04 -29.04 24.74
C PHE A 593 0.12 -28.90 23.77
N LEU A 594 0.02 -29.50 22.57
CA LEU A 594 1.08 -29.41 21.55
C LEU A 594 0.80 -28.34 20.50
N HIS A 595 -0.41 -27.77 20.50
CA HIS A 595 -0.89 -26.78 19.53
C HIS A 595 -0.69 -27.21 18.07
N GLU A 596 -0.94 -28.49 17.78
CA GLU A 596 -0.85 -29.06 16.45
C GLU A 596 -2.12 -29.87 16.11
N CYS A 597 -2.42 -29.97 14.82
CA CYS A 597 -3.62 -30.66 14.35
C CYS A 597 -3.39 -32.18 14.26
N PRO A 598 -4.21 -33.03 14.91
CA PRO A 598 -4.04 -34.48 14.82
C PRO A 598 -4.29 -34.99 13.40
N TRP A 599 -5.18 -34.34 12.63
CA TRP A 599 -5.46 -34.70 11.23
C TRP A 599 -4.25 -34.46 10.34
N GLU A 600 -3.60 -33.31 10.50
CA GLU A 600 -2.35 -32.99 9.79
C GLU A 600 -1.25 -33.99 10.13
N ARG A 601 -1.13 -34.39 11.40
CA ARG A 601 -0.22 -35.47 11.82
C ARG A 601 -0.51 -36.78 11.07
N LEU A 602 -1.77 -37.19 10.98
CA LEU A 602 -2.17 -38.40 10.26
C LEU A 602 -1.78 -38.33 8.78
N GLU A 603 -2.12 -37.23 8.10
CA GLU A 603 -1.84 -37.05 6.68
C GLU A 603 -0.34 -36.97 6.36
N ILE A 604 0.44 -36.27 7.19
CA ILE A 604 1.90 -36.20 7.07
C ILE A 604 2.51 -37.60 7.21
N LEU A 605 2.17 -38.31 8.28
CA LEU A 605 2.72 -39.64 8.52
C LEU A 605 2.27 -40.63 7.44
N ARG A 606 1.05 -40.47 6.91
CA ARG A 606 0.54 -41.36 5.87
C ARG A 606 1.37 -41.25 4.59
N LYS A 607 1.78 -40.04 4.22
CA LYS A 607 2.68 -39.78 3.07
C LYS A 607 4.04 -40.46 3.26
N HIS A 608 4.57 -40.47 4.48
CA HIS A 608 5.88 -41.06 4.78
C HIS A 608 5.87 -42.59 4.90
N VAL A 609 4.72 -43.20 5.21
CA VAL A 609 4.63 -44.66 5.45
C VAL A 609 3.56 -45.29 4.56
N PRO A 610 3.60 -45.26 3.23
CA PRO A 610 2.45 -45.71 2.42
C PRO A 610 2.14 -47.22 2.47
N ASN A 611 3.05 -48.06 2.97
CA ASN A 611 2.99 -49.53 2.88
C ASN A 611 2.53 -50.27 4.16
N ILE A 612 2.48 -49.60 5.32
CA ILE A 612 2.12 -50.22 6.62
C ILE A 612 0.75 -49.71 7.09
N PRO A 613 -0.19 -50.59 7.53
CA PRO A 613 -1.50 -50.16 8.01
C PRO A 613 -1.39 -49.21 9.20
N PHE A 614 -2.16 -48.13 9.18
CA PHE A 614 -2.29 -47.28 10.36
C PHE A 614 -3.45 -47.75 11.23
N GLN A 615 -3.13 -47.94 12.51
CA GLN A 615 -4.09 -48.36 13.52
C GLN A 615 -4.41 -47.20 14.47
N MET A 616 -5.68 -47.12 14.86
CA MET A 616 -6.13 -46.24 15.94
C MET A 616 -6.91 -46.97 17.03
N LEU A 617 -6.89 -46.40 18.24
CA LEU A 617 -7.78 -46.78 19.34
C LEU A 617 -9.05 -45.92 19.29
N LEU A 618 -10.22 -46.56 19.18
CA LEU A 618 -11.53 -45.91 19.09
C LEU A 618 -12.45 -46.40 20.21
N ARG A 619 -13.02 -45.49 21.00
CA ARG A 619 -14.07 -45.85 21.95
C ARG A 619 -15.42 -45.83 21.23
N GLY A 620 -16.12 -46.96 21.20
CA GLY A 620 -17.28 -47.16 20.31
C GLY A 620 -18.39 -46.11 20.47
N ALA A 621 -18.70 -45.73 21.71
CA ALA A 621 -19.76 -44.77 22.00
C ALA A 621 -19.43 -43.31 21.63
N ASN A 622 -18.16 -42.95 21.55
CA ASN A 622 -17.78 -41.54 21.51
C ASN A 622 -16.48 -41.20 20.75
N ALA A 623 -16.01 -42.13 19.93
CA ALA A 623 -14.81 -42.03 19.12
C ALA A 623 -13.53 -41.72 19.93
N VAL A 624 -13.16 -40.42 19.98
CA VAL A 624 -11.95 -39.90 20.66
C VAL A 624 -12.28 -38.78 21.65
N GLY A 625 -13.57 -38.53 21.91
CA GLY A 625 -14.02 -37.47 22.79
C GLY A 625 -14.30 -37.92 24.23
N TYR A 626 -14.68 -36.95 25.07
CA TYR A 626 -14.86 -37.16 26.52
C TYR A 626 -16.34 -37.16 26.97
N THR A 627 -17.28 -36.94 26.06
CA THR A 627 -18.73 -36.96 26.35
C THR A 627 -19.44 -37.97 25.45
N SER A 628 -20.76 -38.10 25.61
CA SER A 628 -21.61 -38.85 24.68
C SER A 628 -21.87 -38.01 23.43
N TYR A 629 -21.80 -38.64 22.26
CA TYR A 629 -22.14 -38.02 20.99
C TYR A 629 -23.27 -38.81 20.34
N PRO A 630 -24.13 -38.15 19.54
CA PRO A 630 -25.09 -38.87 18.72
C PRO A 630 -24.37 -39.72 17.67
N ASP A 631 -24.99 -40.84 17.28
CA ASP A 631 -24.40 -41.87 16.40
C ASP A 631 -23.83 -41.29 15.09
N ASN A 632 -24.51 -40.30 14.51
CA ASN A 632 -24.07 -39.65 13.28
C ASN A 632 -22.69 -38.97 13.40
N VAL A 633 -22.31 -38.50 14.58
CA VAL A 633 -20.98 -37.94 14.84
C VAL A 633 -19.92 -39.04 14.83
N VAL A 634 -20.20 -40.19 15.46
CA VAL A 634 -19.29 -41.34 15.48
C VAL A 634 -19.09 -41.89 14.06
N VAL A 635 -20.19 -42.01 13.30
CA VAL A 635 -20.16 -42.42 11.89
C VAL A 635 -19.31 -41.45 11.06
N LYS A 636 -19.59 -40.14 11.16
CA LYS A 636 -18.85 -39.15 10.38
C LYS A 636 -17.37 -39.08 10.76
N PHE A 637 -17.05 -39.27 12.04
CA PHE A 637 -15.66 -39.35 12.50
C PHE A 637 -14.92 -40.53 11.86
N CYS A 638 -15.54 -41.72 11.84
CA CYS A 638 -14.94 -42.91 11.23
C CYS A 638 -14.74 -42.74 9.72
N GLU A 639 -15.72 -42.15 9.02
CA GLU A 639 -15.62 -41.82 7.59
C GLU A 639 -14.41 -40.91 7.31
N LEU A 640 -14.26 -39.81 8.06
CA LEU A 640 -13.15 -38.89 7.90
C LEU A 640 -11.81 -39.53 8.29
N ALA A 641 -11.76 -40.30 9.38
CA ALA A 641 -10.55 -41.02 9.81
C ALA A 641 -10.07 -42.01 8.75
N LYS A 642 -10.99 -42.76 8.14
CA LYS A 642 -10.68 -43.69 7.05
C LYS A 642 -10.18 -42.92 5.82
N LYS A 643 -10.87 -41.86 5.43
CA LYS A 643 -10.50 -41.00 4.29
C LYS A 643 -9.11 -40.39 4.45
N SER A 644 -8.75 -39.95 5.65
CA SER A 644 -7.44 -39.36 5.96
C SER A 644 -6.32 -40.40 6.11
N GLY A 645 -6.63 -41.70 6.17
CA GLY A 645 -5.64 -42.77 6.03
C GLY A 645 -5.53 -43.76 7.19
N ILE A 646 -6.49 -43.81 8.12
CA ILE A 646 -6.60 -44.89 9.10
C ILE A 646 -7.08 -46.16 8.41
N ASP A 647 -6.41 -47.28 8.68
CA ASP A 647 -6.68 -48.58 8.06
C ASP A 647 -7.36 -49.55 9.03
N VAL A 648 -6.95 -49.54 10.30
CA VAL A 648 -7.39 -50.47 11.34
C VAL A 648 -7.96 -49.71 12.53
N PHE A 649 -9.20 -50.01 12.93
CA PHE A 649 -9.84 -49.42 14.09
C PHE A 649 -9.95 -50.46 15.20
N ARG A 650 -9.24 -50.23 16.31
CA ARG A 650 -9.38 -51.03 17.53
C ARG A 650 -10.51 -50.45 18.37
N ILE A 651 -11.69 -51.06 18.27
CA ILE A 651 -12.92 -50.60 18.94
C ILE A 651 -13.01 -51.23 20.32
N PHE A 652 -13.29 -50.41 21.33
CA PHE A 652 -13.54 -50.88 22.69
C PHE A 652 -14.65 -50.07 23.38
N ASP A 653 -15.21 -50.65 24.44
CA ASP A 653 -16.04 -49.95 25.41
C ASP A 653 -15.42 -50.11 26.80
N SER A 654 -15.49 -49.06 27.62
CA SER A 654 -14.87 -49.05 28.96
C SER A 654 -15.45 -50.10 29.92
N LEU A 655 -16.67 -50.58 29.66
CA LEU A 655 -17.39 -51.55 30.48
C LEU A 655 -17.69 -52.85 29.70
N ASN A 656 -17.08 -53.03 28.52
CA ASN A 656 -17.42 -54.11 27.58
C ASN A 656 -18.92 -54.15 27.23
N TYR A 657 -19.59 -52.99 27.20
CA TYR A 657 -20.99 -52.92 26.84
C TYR A 657 -21.19 -53.07 25.33
N MET A 658 -21.74 -54.21 24.92
CA MET A 658 -21.83 -54.62 23.52
C MET A 658 -22.53 -53.62 22.59
N PRO A 659 -23.65 -52.95 22.97
CA PRO A 659 -24.29 -51.98 22.08
C PRO A 659 -23.36 -50.84 21.62
N ASN A 660 -22.50 -50.34 22.52
CA ASN A 660 -21.52 -49.31 22.17
C ASN A 660 -20.44 -49.83 21.22
N ILE A 661 -20.03 -51.09 21.40
CA ILE A 661 -19.04 -51.74 20.53
C ILE A 661 -19.64 -51.96 19.13
N ILE A 662 -20.89 -52.43 19.05
CA ILE A 662 -21.62 -52.66 17.80
C ILE A 662 -21.74 -51.36 17.00
N LEU A 663 -22.13 -50.26 17.63
CA LEU A 663 -22.18 -48.95 16.97
C LEU A 663 -20.84 -48.58 16.32
N GLY A 664 -19.72 -48.74 17.05
CA GLY A 664 -18.38 -48.48 16.53
C GLY A 664 -18.02 -49.40 15.35
N ILE A 665 -18.40 -50.68 15.42
CA ILE A 665 -18.14 -51.66 14.34
C ILE A 665 -18.92 -51.27 13.09
N GLU A 666 -20.20 -50.93 13.22
CA GLU A 666 -21.06 -50.51 12.12
C GLU A 666 -20.57 -49.21 11.48
N ALA A 667 -20.18 -48.23 12.30
CA ALA A 667 -19.60 -46.97 11.83
C ALA A 667 -18.34 -47.18 10.99
N VAL A 668 -17.41 -48.05 11.45
CA VAL A 668 -16.18 -48.37 10.71
C VAL A 668 -16.47 -49.19 9.45
N ALA A 669 -17.39 -50.16 9.53
CA ALA A 669 -17.77 -50.98 8.38
C ALA A 669 -18.42 -50.13 7.26
N ASN A 670 -19.20 -49.12 7.65
CA ASN A 670 -19.85 -48.20 6.72
C ASN A 670 -18.88 -47.15 6.16
N ALA A 671 -17.86 -46.73 6.93
CA ALA A 671 -16.82 -45.81 6.46
C ALA A 671 -15.97 -46.36 5.29
N GLY A 672 -16.03 -47.67 5.03
CA GLY A 672 -15.33 -48.34 3.93
C GLY A 672 -16.23 -48.73 2.75
N LYS A 673 -17.50 -48.30 2.73
CA LYS A 673 -18.43 -48.49 1.63
C LYS A 673 -18.63 -47.13 0.94
N ASP A 674 -18.23 -47.04 -0.32
CA ASP A 674 -18.65 -45.94 -1.20
C ASP A 674 -20.07 -46.19 -1.71
#